data_AF-A0A7S4VG88-F1
#
_entry.id   AF-A0A7S4VG88-F1
#
_cell.length_a   1.000
_cell.length_b   1.000
_cell.length_c   1.000
_cell.angle_alpha   90.00
_cell.angle_beta   90.00
_cell.angle_gamma   90.00
#
_symmetry.space_group_name_H-M   'P 1'
#
loop_
_entity.id
_entity.type
_entity.pdbx_description
1 polymer ?
#
loop_
_entity_poly.entity_id
_entity_poly.type
_entity_poly.pdbx_seq_one_letter_code
_entity_poly.pdbx_strand_id
1 'polypeptide(L)'
;MLIDAKNPTTYLLCLLLVIGPLSTRSAFSDCDIATYYQSLAGNPANWTRSELQGLLETTHRNVLPYTDSSSGIDTWAALSDLDAGSTPGTVHLIYADIDVPVTPRGTSSTWNREHVWPKSRGVGQGGADYTDVHHLRPSDANVNSARGNKHFSGCGIVEDILDCTTPAHPEAKADTSADPSSFLPPASVRGDIARALFYMDVRYNGNDNDLDLVLTDCLDPNENNQLGYLSQLLKWHEQDPVDDAERIRNMQVCQAWQGNRNPFVDYPELASSIFGTPNPDPVGGNGYPCGLPDQVLDGTCSGLSAGDVMVVTMNADNPDVVALVALSDVSEGTDLYMTDNAWTGSSFRANEGILKLTIPPGGISSGTVFGYGDANLQHGSDWVVDDGNFALSSSGDTILVYCLESGNRNVVHLGGFSFSNNWPDRDPSSYRKRKSALPVGLRSVGAVTLSHKDNYIYTGPQNGTKEEIQAFISAEGSWTGSNIQRYNPIMTSFSISPPPPVGCNSLGSGDVMVILVNSDNPDVVAFVALSDISEGIDLYMTDNAWTGSTFRMNEGTKKLIVPSGGIPAGTIFGYGQTDLSYGNDWVNAGGSFALSTSGDTVILYCLSDTNDYVHLAAFSSTGGWESPGLPEADYRTSNSALPSSLSSVGTTALGHVDNSKYDGDTFGTKEELQQAIGNSDYWSKSNSERFSISSFASSFTVEPV
;
A
#
# COMPACT_ATOMS: atom_id res chain seq x y z
N MET A 1 30.05 -5.51 -60.20
CA MET A 1 29.17 -4.91 -61.21
C MET A 1 27.75 -4.96 -60.64
N LEU A 2 27.21 -3.79 -60.33
CA LEU A 2 25.80 -3.41 -60.08
C LEU A 2 24.81 -4.40 -59.42
N ILE A 3 24.32 -4.00 -58.22
CA ILE A 3 22.91 -3.80 -57.79
C ILE A 3 21.85 -4.76 -58.37
N ASP A 4 21.11 -5.50 -57.50
CA ASP A 4 19.70 -5.16 -57.20
C ASP A 4 19.10 -5.97 -56.04
N ALA A 5 18.12 -5.35 -55.38
CA ALA A 5 17.44 -5.78 -54.17
C ALA A 5 16.12 -6.54 -54.44
N LYS A 6 15.53 -7.07 -53.36
CA LYS A 6 14.13 -7.51 -53.14
C LYS A 6 13.85 -9.03 -53.15
N ASN A 7 13.91 -9.63 -51.97
CA ASN A 7 12.83 -10.42 -51.32
C ASN A 7 13.40 -11.25 -50.15
N PRO A 8 12.82 -11.20 -48.93
CA PRO A 8 12.93 -12.31 -48.01
C PRO A 8 11.53 -12.86 -47.72
N THR A 9 11.19 -13.93 -48.42
CA THR A 9 10.23 -14.91 -47.93
C THR A 9 10.87 -16.27 -48.17
N THR A 10 10.73 -17.17 -47.19
CA THR A 10 11.22 -18.56 -47.20
C THR A 10 12.63 -18.78 -46.66
N TYR A 11 12.75 -18.84 -45.32
CA TYR A 11 13.68 -19.77 -44.67
C TYR A 11 12.88 -20.62 -43.68
N LEU A 12 12.60 -21.85 -44.09
CA LEU A 12 12.13 -22.95 -43.26
C LEU A 12 13.11 -24.11 -43.47
N LEU A 13 13.40 -24.83 -42.38
CA LEU A 13 14.18 -26.07 -42.27
C LEU A 13 15.71 -25.98 -42.36
N CYS A 14 16.35 -26.02 -41.19
CA CYS A 14 17.25 -27.13 -40.83
C CYS A 14 17.61 -27.06 -39.33
N LEU A 15 16.97 -27.89 -38.51
CA LEU A 15 17.60 -28.41 -37.29
C LEU A 15 17.34 -29.92 -37.26
N LEU A 16 18.41 -30.69 -37.41
CA LEU A 16 18.40 -32.14 -37.49
C LEU A 16 18.25 -32.75 -36.09
N LEU A 17 17.14 -33.47 -35.94
CA LEU A 17 16.84 -34.54 -35.00
C LEU A 17 18.06 -35.23 -34.34
N VAL A 18 18.02 -35.26 -33.00
CA VAL A 18 18.19 -36.52 -32.26
C VAL A 18 16.93 -36.68 -31.40
N ILE A 19 15.90 -37.30 -31.98
CA ILE A 19 14.65 -37.58 -31.30
C ILE A 19 14.61 -39.09 -31.02
N GLY A 20 14.87 -39.48 -29.77
CA GLY A 20 14.33 -40.73 -29.23
C GLY A 20 12.79 -40.70 -29.28
N PRO A 21 12.08 -41.84 -29.22
CA PRO A 21 10.66 -41.89 -29.61
C PRO A 21 9.82 -40.85 -28.86
N LEU A 22 9.52 -39.72 -29.52
CA LEU A 22 8.58 -38.72 -29.02
C LEU A 22 7.21 -39.37 -29.15
N SER A 23 6.66 -39.82 -28.03
CA SER A 23 5.21 -39.93 -27.90
C SER A 23 4.65 -38.56 -28.24
N THR A 24 3.96 -38.43 -29.38
CA THR A 24 3.38 -37.17 -29.83
C THR A 24 2.25 -36.81 -28.88
N ARG A 25 2.61 -36.17 -27.76
CA ARG A 25 1.66 -35.65 -26.79
C ARG A 25 0.84 -34.57 -27.49
N SER A 26 -0.48 -34.64 -27.34
CA SER A 26 -1.37 -33.55 -27.77
C SER A 26 -0.98 -32.30 -26.98
N ALA A 27 -0.30 -31.36 -27.63
CA ALA A 27 -0.04 -30.08 -27.03
C ALA A 27 -1.37 -29.34 -26.81
N PHE A 28 -1.52 -28.67 -25.68
CA PHE A 28 -2.64 -27.77 -25.49
C PHE A 28 -2.50 -26.60 -26.47
N SER A 29 -3.55 -26.35 -27.25
CA SER A 29 -3.66 -25.11 -28.04
C SER A 29 -3.90 -23.92 -27.09
N ASP A 30 -3.70 -22.72 -27.63
CA ASP A 30 -4.08 -21.46 -26.97
C ASP A 30 -3.23 -21.13 -25.73
N CYS A 31 -1.95 -21.51 -25.77
CA CYS A 31 -0.96 -21.23 -24.72
C CYS A 31 -0.05 -20.03 -25.01
N ASP A 32 -0.15 -19.38 -26.18
CA ASP A 32 0.50 -18.08 -26.37
C ASP A 32 -0.18 -17.04 -25.47
N ILE A 33 0.59 -16.07 -24.96
CA ILE A 33 0.12 -15.13 -23.95
C ILE A 33 -1.14 -14.38 -24.43
N ALA A 34 -1.14 -13.88 -25.68
CA ALA A 34 -2.28 -13.12 -26.21
C ALA A 34 -3.58 -13.94 -26.26
N THR A 35 -3.50 -15.21 -26.68
CA THR A 35 -4.68 -16.07 -26.77
C THR A 35 -5.08 -16.63 -25.41
N TYR A 36 -4.11 -16.99 -24.55
CA TYR A 36 -4.37 -17.57 -23.24
C TYR A 36 -5.16 -16.62 -22.33
N TYR A 37 -4.80 -15.34 -22.32
CA TYR A 37 -5.44 -14.32 -21.47
C TYR A 37 -6.60 -13.59 -22.17
N GLN A 38 -7.01 -13.99 -23.38
CA GLN A 38 -8.00 -13.25 -24.18
C GLN A 38 -9.38 -13.08 -23.52
N SER A 39 -9.72 -13.95 -22.56
CA SER A 39 -10.99 -13.87 -21.82
C SER A 39 -10.99 -12.77 -20.75
N LEU A 40 -9.82 -12.27 -20.38
CA LEU A 40 -9.67 -11.16 -19.44
C LEU A 40 -9.62 -9.86 -20.24
N ALA A 41 -10.52 -8.93 -19.95
CA ALA A 41 -10.62 -7.66 -20.67
C ALA A 41 -9.68 -6.61 -20.05
N GLY A 42 -9.20 -5.67 -20.87
CA GLY A 42 -8.49 -4.48 -20.40
C GLY A 42 -7.00 -4.68 -20.08
N ASN A 43 -6.46 -3.78 -19.26
CA ASN A 43 -5.05 -3.77 -18.87
C ASN A 43 -4.79 -4.89 -17.83
N PRO A 44 -3.78 -5.76 -18.01
CA PRO A 44 -3.39 -6.77 -17.04
C PRO A 44 -3.26 -6.24 -15.61
N ALA A 45 -2.71 -5.04 -15.42
CA ALA A 45 -2.56 -4.43 -14.09
C ALA A 45 -3.89 -4.23 -13.32
N ASN A 46 -5.03 -4.25 -14.02
CA ASN A 46 -6.36 -4.07 -13.45
C ASN A 46 -7.16 -5.37 -13.33
N TRP A 47 -6.59 -6.52 -13.72
CA TRP A 47 -7.29 -7.79 -13.55
C TRP A 47 -7.45 -8.10 -12.07
N THR A 48 -8.66 -8.45 -11.68
CA THR A 48 -8.98 -8.75 -10.29
C THR A 48 -8.52 -10.14 -9.91
N ARG A 49 -8.32 -10.37 -8.61
CA ARG A 49 -7.98 -11.68 -8.03
C ARG A 49 -8.99 -12.77 -8.44
N SER A 50 -10.29 -12.44 -8.51
CA SER A 50 -11.35 -13.36 -8.89
C SER A 50 -11.32 -13.72 -10.38
N GLU A 51 -11.05 -12.74 -11.26
CA GLU A 51 -10.90 -12.99 -12.70
C GLU A 51 -9.70 -13.90 -12.99
N LEU A 52 -8.57 -13.65 -12.33
CA LEU A 52 -7.38 -14.50 -12.43
C LEU A 52 -7.65 -15.92 -11.94
N GLN A 53 -8.28 -16.07 -10.77
CA GLN A 53 -8.67 -17.39 -10.26
C GLN A 53 -9.54 -18.15 -11.27
N GLY A 54 -10.63 -17.55 -11.77
CA GLY A 54 -11.53 -18.20 -12.71
C GLY A 54 -10.84 -18.60 -14.02
N LEU A 55 -9.92 -17.77 -14.52
CA LEU A 55 -9.08 -18.15 -15.66
C LEU A 55 -8.22 -19.38 -15.32
N LEU A 56 -7.54 -19.37 -14.18
CA LEU A 56 -6.62 -20.44 -13.79
C LEU A 56 -7.33 -21.78 -13.55
N GLU A 57 -8.52 -21.76 -12.96
CA GLU A 57 -9.37 -22.94 -12.79
C GLU A 57 -9.78 -23.54 -14.12
N THR A 58 -10.32 -22.71 -15.02
CA THR A 58 -10.85 -23.17 -16.32
C THR A 58 -9.75 -23.66 -17.28
N THR A 59 -8.53 -23.15 -17.13
CA THR A 59 -7.40 -23.47 -18.01
C THR A 59 -6.54 -24.64 -17.54
N HIS A 60 -6.65 -25.09 -16.28
CA HIS A 60 -5.97 -26.30 -15.81
C HIS A 60 -6.71 -27.55 -16.28
N ARG A 61 -6.43 -27.89 -17.53
CA ARG A 61 -7.14 -28.90 -18.30
C ARG A 61 -6.69 -30.33 -17.99
N ASN A 62 -5.53 -30.52 -17.35
CA ASN A 62 -4.99 -31.85 -17.05
C ASN A 62 -4.31 -31.92 -15.67
N VAL A 63 -4.95 -32.67 -14.76
CA VAL A 63 -4.42 -33.02 -13.44
C VAL A 63 -3.51 -34.24 -13.57
N LEU A 64 -2.23 -34.09 -13.22
CA LEU A 64 -1.23 -35.13 -13.43
C LEU A 64 -1.30 -36.21 -12.34
N PRO A 65 -1.10 -37.50 -12.66
CA PRO A 65 -0.92 -38.52 -11.64
C PRO A 65 0.33 -38.25 -10.78
N TYR A 66 0.24 -38.50 -9.47
CA TYR A 66 1.39 -38.42 -8.57
C TYR A 66 2.17 -39.75 -8.46
N THR A 67 1.61 -40.87 -8.90
CA THR A 67 2.32 -42.16 -8.92
C THR A 67 3.00 -42.37 -10.27
N ASP A 68 4.07 -43.17 -10.29
CA ASP A 68 4.71 -43.61 -11.54
C ASP A 68 3.64 -44.25 -12.43
N SER A 69 3.26 -43.53 -13.49
CA SER A 69 2.17 -43.95 -14.36
C SER A 69 2.71 -44.84 -15.46
N SER A 70 1.98 -45.89 -15.80
CA SER A 70 2.33 -46.76 -16.93
C SER A 70 2.23 -46.04 -18.29
N SER A 71 1.56 -44.89 -18.34
CA SER A 71 1.50 -44.01 -19.51
C SER A 71 2.73 -43.12 -19.68
N GLY A 72 3.61 -43.05 -18.67
CA GLY A 72 4.76 -42.14 -18.66
C GLY A 72 4.38 -40.65 -18.55
N ILE A 73 3.13 -40.36 -18.19
CA ILE A 73 2.60 -39.03 -17.95
C ILE A 73 2.21 -38.95 -16.48
N ASP A 74 3.07 -38.34 -15.69
CA ASP A 74 2.92 -38.12 -14.26
C ASP A 74 3.80 -36.93 -13.84
N THR A 75 3.75 -36.57 -12.56
CA THR A 75 4.57 -35.47 -12.04
C THR A 75 6.07 -35.75 -12.09
N TRP A 76 6.53 -37.01 -12.15
CA TRP A 76 7.96 -37.29 -12.29
C TRP A 76 8.46 -36.98 -13.70
N ALA A 77 7.72 -37.41 -14.71
CA ALA A 77 8.01 -37.11 -16.10
C ALA A 77 7.93 -35.60 -16.35
N ALA A 78 6.96 -34.92 -15.73
CA ALA A 78 6.82 -33.47 -15.82
C ALA A 78 8.05 -32.73 -15.31
N LEU A 79 8.47 -33.02 -14.08
CA LEU A 79 9.62 -32.35 -13.48
C LEU A 79 10.94 -32.71 -14.15
N SER A 80 11.07 -33.92 -14.70
CA SER A 80 12.27 -34.30 -15.47
C SER A 80 12.40 -33.51 -16.78
N ASP A 81 11.29 -33.02 -17.33
CA ASP A 81 11.23 -32.22 -18.56
C ASP A 81 11.32 -30.71 -18.26
N LEU A 82 10.50 -30.24 -17.33
CA LEU A 82 10.37 -28.83 -16.94
C LEU A 82 11.60 -28.26 -16.23
N ASP A 83 12.30 -29.10 -15.48
CA ASP A 83 13.45 -28.72 -14.66
C ASP A 83 14.69 -29.54 -15.11
N ALA A 84 14.80 -29.78 -16.43
CA ALA A 84 15.91 -30.54 -17.02
C ALA A 84 17.27 -29.87 -16.75
N GLY A 85 18.26 -30.68 -16.36
CA GLY A 85 19.61 -30.20 -16.13
C GLY A 85 20.37 -29.89 -17.42
N SER A 86 21.57 -29.33 -17.27
CA SER A 86 22.47 -28.97 -18.38
C SER A 86 22.91 -30.15 -19.25
N THR A 87 22.84 -31.38 -18.71
CA THR A 87 23.20 -32.63 -19.40
C THR A 87 21.96 -33.48 -19.68
N PRO A 88 21.79 -34.05 -20.89
CA PRO A 88 20.66 -34.93 -21.18
C PRO A 88 20.52 -36.09 -20.18
N GLY A 89 19.31 -36.30 -19.67
CA GLY A 89 19.02 -37.33 -18.66
C GLY A 89 19.34 -36.91 -17.22
N THR A 90 19.56 -35.61 -16.98
CA THR A 90 19.67 -35.03 -15.65
C THR A 90 18.51 -34.08 -15.35
N VAL A 91 18.24 -33.87 -14.06
CA VAL A 91 17.26 -32.93 -13.53
C VAL A 91 17.96 -31.97 -12.55
N HIS A 92 17.59 -30.71 -12.58
CA HIS A 92 18.16 -29.65 -11.76
C HIS A 92 17.42 -29.53 -10.42
N LEU A 93 18.14 -29.50 -9.31
CA LEU A 93 17.56 -29.52 -7.95
C LEU A 93 17.46 -28.11 -7.35
N ILE A 94 16.24 -27.67 -7.03
CA ILE A 94 15.95 -26.26 -6.68
C ILE A 94 16.75 -25.69 -5.50
N TYR A 95 17.00 -26.46 -4.44
CA TYR A 95 17.70 -25.97 -3.24
C TYR A 95 19.19 -26.32 -3.20
N ALA A 96 19.58 -27.36 -3.93
CA ALA A 96 20.97 -27.82 -3.99
C ALA A 96 21.74 -27.15 -5.14
N ASP A 97 21.03 -26.64 -6.17
CA ASP A 97 21.58 -25.98 -7.36
C ASP A 97 22.61 -26.87 -8.07
N ILE A 98 22.21 -28.13 -8.28
CA ILE A 98 23.02 -29.16 -8.95
C ILE A 98 22.14 -30.00 -9.87
N ASP A 99 22.77 -30.53 -10.91
CA ASP A 99 22.17 -31.51 -11.81
C ASP A 99 22.43 -32.93 -11.30
N VAL A 100 21.37 -33.75 -11.22
CA VAL A 100 21.47 -35.17 -10.84
C VAL A 100 20.79 -36.06 -11.87
N PRO A 101 21.15 -37.35 -11.98
CA PRO A 101 20.45 -38.27 -12.89
C PRO A 101 18.95 -38.34 -12.60
N VAL A 102 18.12 -38.37 -13.65
CA VAL A 102 16.65 -38.51 -13.51
C VAL A 102 16.22 -39.80 -12.81
N THR A 103 17.08 -40.81 -12.81
CA THR A 103 16.90 -42.09 -12.11
C THR A 103 18.22 -42.55 -11.49
N PRO A 104 18.21 -43.15 -10.27
CA PRO A 104 17.05 -43.40 -9.41
C PRO A 104 16.46 -42.11 -8.77
N ARG A 105 15.19 -42.17 -8.35
CA ARG A 105 14.43 -41.04 -7.77
C ARG A 105 13.50 -41.52 -6.64
N GLY A 106 13.06 -40.61 -5.78
CA GLY A 106 12.04 -40.86 -4.76
C GLY A 106 12.49 -41.66 -3.54
N THR A 107 13.80 -41.86 -3.37
CA THR A 107 14.41 -42.44 -2.16
C THR A 107 15.15 -41.37 -1.36
N SER A 108 15.48 -41.67 -0.10
CA SER A 108 16.19 -40.75 0.81
C SER A 108 17.62 -40.36 0.38
N SER A 109 18.18 -41.00 -0.65
CA SER A 109 19.52 -40.72 -1.17
C SER A 109 19.49 -40.23 -2.62
N THR A 110 18.32 -39.77 -3.09
CA THR A 110 18.08 -39.31 -4.46
C THR A 110 17.23 -38.06 -4.40
N TRP A 111 16.92 -37.46 -5.54
CA TRP A 111 15.97 -36.37 -5.58
C TRP A 111 14.53 -36.86 -5.37
N ASN A 112 13.69 -35.99 -4.83
CA ASN A 112 12.26 -36.19 -4.69
C ASN A 112 11.48 -34.94 -5.16
N ARG A 113 10.15 -35.02 -5.07
CA ARG A 113 9.26 -33.91 -5.41
C ARG A 113 9.07 -33.03 -4.19
N GLU A 114 9.54 -31.81 -4.30
CA GLU A 114 9.28 -30.74 -3.36
C GLU A 114 7.93 -30.11 -3.65
N HIS A 115 7.10 -30.00 -2.61
CA HIS A 115 5.91 -29.17 -2.63
C HIS A 115 6.30 -27.81 -2.05
N VAL A 116 6.57 -26.83 -2.91
CA VAL A 116 7.01 -25.49 -2.47
C VAL A 116 5.97 -24.90 -1.52
N TRP A 117 4.67 -25.13 -1.76
CA TRP A 117 3.65 -25.01 -0.71
C TRP A 117 3.50 -26.33 0.06
N PRO A 118 3.87 -26.42 1.35
CA PRO A 118 3.87 -27.69 2.07
C PRO A 118 2.49 -28.33 2.20
N LYS A 119 2.43 -29.66 2.09
CA LYS A 119 1.20 -30.46 2.33
C LYS A 119 0.63 -30.30 3.72
N SER A 120 1.50 -30.15 4.72
CA SER A 120 1.07 -29.89 6.09
C SER A 120 0.52 -28.48 6.29
N ARG A 121 0.57 -27.63 5.25
CA ARG A 121 0.08 -26.25 5.21
C ARG A 121 -1.08 -26.08 4.22
N GLY A 122 -1.91 -27.09 4.06
CA GLY A 122 -3.22 -26.95 3.41
C GLY A 122 -3.32 -27.72 2.11
N VAL A 123 -2.22 -27.86 1.34
CA VAL A 123 -2.23 -28.66 0.12
C VAL A 123 -2.70 -30.09 0.41
N GLY A 124 -3.68 -30.55 -0.35
CA GLY A 124 -4.35 -31.82 -0.20
C GLY A 124 -3.43 -33.02 -0.47
N GLN A 125 -4.00 -34.22 -0.33
CA GLN A 125 -3.28 -35.48 -0.55
C GLN A 125 -3.56 -36.09 -1.95
N GLY A 126 -4.23 -35.32 -2.81
CA GLY A 126 -4.61 -35.71 -4.18
C GLY A 126 -5.47 -34.62 -4.82
N GLY A 127 -5.47 -34.51 -6.14
CA GLY A 127 -6.17 -33.44 -6.86
C GLY A 127 -5.22 -32.52 -7.61
N ALA A 128 -5.79 -31.42 -8.14
CA ALA A 128 -5.06 -30.44 -8.93
C ALA A 128 -3.99 -29.74 -8.09
N ASP A 129 -4.36 -29.24 -6.92
CA ASP A 129 -3.50 -28.63 -5.89
C ASP A 129 -2.28 -29.50 -5.54
N TYR A 130 -2.48 -30.80 -5.40
CA TYR A 130 -1.42 -31.74 -5.01
C TYR A 130 -0.39 -32.01 -6.10
N THR A 131 -0.80 -31.85 -7.37
CA THR A 131 -0.05 -32.30 -8.54
C THR A 131 0.33 -31.18 -9.50
N ASP A 132 -0.02 -29.93 -9.16
CA ASP A 132 0.29 -28.76 -9.96
C ASP A 132 1.80 -28.48 -10.01
N VAL A 133 2.38 -28.60 -11.19
CA VAL A 133 3.80 -28.44 -11.45
C VAL A 133 4.28 -26.99 -11.47
N HIS A 134 3.38 -26.01 -11.33
CA HIS A 134 3.79 -24.64 -11.01
C HIS A 134 4.43 -24.53 -9.62
N HIS A 135 4.05 -25.38 -8.66
CA HIS A 135 4.66 -25.40 -7.31
C HIS A 135 5.43 -26.68 -6.96
N LEU A 136 5.29 -27.74 -7.75
CA LEU A 136 6.17 -28.91 -7.62
C LEU A 136 7.54 -28.63 -8.25
N ARG A 137 8.60 -28.98 -7.53
CA ARG A 137 9.99 -28.83 -7.97
C ARG A 137 10.85 -30.06 -7.64
N PRO A 138 11.90 -30.39 -8.41
CA PRO A 138 12.87 -31.40 -8.01
C PRO A 138 13.73 -30.87 -6.87
N SER A 139 13.93 -31.66 -5.81
CA SER A 139 14.81 -31.30 -4.70
C SER A 139 15.57 -32.52 -4.20
N ASP A 140 16.75 -32.31 -3.61
CA ASP A 140 17.44 -33.39 -2.89
C ASP A 140 16.56 -33.86 -1.72
N ALA A 141 16.38 -35.17 -1.54
CA ALA A 141 15.45 -35.68 -0.54
C ALA A 141 15.80 -35.29 0.89
N ASN A 142 17.09 -35.12 1.23
CA ASN A 142 17.51 -34.70 2.55
C ASN A 142 17.30 -33.20 2.73
N VAL A 143 17.60 -32.39 1.72
CA VAL A 143 17.34 -30.93 1.75
C VAL A 143 15.85 -30.65 1.83
N ASN A 144 15.02 -31.38 1.06
CA ASN A 144 13.56 -31.31 1.16
C ASN A 144 13.08 -31.70 2.59
N SER A 145 13.57 -32.81 3.13
CA SER A 145 13.24 -33.21 4.50
C SER A 145 13.68 -32.16 5.54
N ALA A 146 14.82 -31.49 5.32
CA ALA A 146 15.32 -30.43 6.18
C ALA A 146 14.49 -29.14 6.05
N ARG A 147 14.01 -28.80 4.84
CA ARG A 147 13.06 -27.69 4.61
C ARG A 147 11.77 -27.94 5.36
N GLY A 148 11.22 -29.16 5.29
CA GLY A 148 10.02 -29.56 6.02
C GLY A 148 8.82 -28.67 5.69
N ASN A 149 8.24 -28.02 6.71
CA ASN A 149 7.12 -27.09 6.57
C ASN A 149 7.48 -25.65 6.95
N LYS A 150 8.78 -25.31 6.93
CA LYS A 150 9.27 -23.99 7.28
C LYS A 150 8.75 -22.92 6.32
N HIS A 151 8.54 -21.74 6.86
CA HIS A 151 8.24 -20.52 6.12
C HIS A 151 9.43 -20.12 5.27
N PHE A 152 9.16 -19.44 4.16
CA PHE A 152 10.25 -18.89 3.36
C PHE A 152 10.64 -17.54 3.95
N SER A 153 11.85 -17.49 4.52
CA SER A 153 12.43 -16.27 5.06
C SER A 153 13.92 -16.42 5.36
N GLY A 154 14.58 -15.29 5.62
CA GLY A 154 15.91 -15.29 6.22
C GLY A 154 15.84 -15.59 7.73
N CYS A 155 16.88 -16.24 8.25
CA CYS A 155 17.01 -16.45 9.69
C CYS A 155 17.02 -15.13 10.45
N GLY A 156 16.42 -15.08 11.64
CA GLY A 156 16.48 -13.91 12.51
C GLY A 156 15.70 -12.69 12.02
N ILE A 157 15.07 -12.77 10.83
CA ILE A 157 14.23 -11.70 10.31
C ILE A 157 12.93 -11.66 11.10
N VAL A 158 12.24 -12.79 11.23
CA VAL A 158 10.85 -12.77 11.71
C VAL A 158 10.68 -13.31 13.12
N GLU A 159 11.59 -14.16 13.56
CA GLU A 159 11.71 -14.59 14.94
C GLU A 159 13.15 -14.33 15.40
N ASP A 160 13.34 -13.77 16.60
CA ASP A 160 14.67 -13.59 17.21
C ASP A 160 15.26 -14.95 17.65
N ILE A 161 15.59 -15.78 16.66
CA ILE A 161 16.17 -17.11 16.83
C ILE A 161 17.65 -17.07 16.47
N LEU A 162 18.48 -17.39 17.47
CA LEU A 162 19.95 -17.47 17.34
C LEU A 162 20.44 -18.78 16.69
N ASP A 163 19.56 -19.75 16.45
CA ASP A 163 19.88 -21.10 15.94
C ASP A 163 19.84 -21.20 14.40
N CYS A 164 20.47 -20.26 13.70
CA CYS A 164 20.57 -20.31 12.24
C CYS A 164 21.70 -21.24 11.77
N THR A 165 21.38 -22.14 10.84
CA THR A 165 22.34 -23.05 10.20
C THR A 165 22.60 -22.61 8.76
N THR A 166 23.87 -22.57 8.33
CA THR A 166 24.30 -22.22 6.97
C THR A 166 25.43 -23.17 6.54
N PRO A 167 25.32 -23.89 5.40
CA PRO A 167 24.12 -24.02 4.57
C PRO A 167 22.94 -24.65 5.33
N ALA A 168 21.71 -24.49 4.84
CA ALA A 168 20.50 -25.03 5.49
C ALA A 168 20.56 -26.55 5.71
N HIS A 169 21.33 -27.26 4.89
CA HIS A 169 21.68 -28.68 5.02
C HIS A 169 23.02 -28.92 4.28
N PRO A 170 23.83 -29.94 4.62
CA PRO A 170 25.11 -30.21 3.94
C PRO A 170 25.03 -30.33 2.41
N GLU A 171 23.94 -30.90 1.89
CA GLU A 171 23.66 -31.05 0.45
C GLU A 171 22.98 -29.81 -0.19
N ALA A 172 22.60 -28.80 0.60
CA ALA A 172 22.03 -27.56 0.08
C ALA A 172 23.13 -26.61 -0.42
N LYS A 173 22.76 -25.68 -1.30
CA LYS A 173 23.70 -24.65 -1.78
C LYS A 173 24.21 -23.79 -0.62
N ALA A 174 25.46 -23.30 -0.74
CA ALA A 174 26.17 -22.62 0.34
C ALA A 174 25.51 -21.33 0.89
N ASP A 175 24.70 -20.64 0.07
CA ASP A 175 23.98 -19.42 0.41
C ASP A 175 22.55 -19.67 0.94
N THR A 176 22.22 -20.93 1.23
CA THR A 176 20.99 -21.28 1.94
C THR A 176 21.18 -21.16 3.45
N SER A 177 20.10 -20.89 4.17
CA SER A 177 20.13 -20.98 5.63
C SER A 177 18.79 -21.44 6.18
N ALA A 178 18.78 -22.00 7.38
CA ALA A 178 17.53 -22.37 8.04
C ALA A 178 17.64 -22.26 9.56
N ASP A 179 16.53 -21.90 10.17
CA ASP A 179 16.28 -22.02 11.61
C ASP A 179 15.03 -22.93 11.81
N PRO A 180 14.51 -23.17 13.02
CA PRO A 180 13.35 -24.02 13.22
C PRO A 180 12.07 -23.60 12.46
N SER A 181 11.87 -22.30 12.17
CA SER A 181 10.65 -21.76 11.56
C SER A 181 10.83 -21.34 10.10
N SER A 182 12.04 -20.93 9.71
CA SER A 182 12.34 -20.27 8.44
C SER A 182 13.40 -21.00 7.61
N PHE A 183 13.22 -20.96 6.30
CA PHE A 183 14.14 -21.49 5.30
C PHE A 183 14.44 -20.44 4.24
N LEU A 184 15.73 -20.11 4.08
CA LEU A 184 16.25 -19.22 3.07
C LEU A 184 16.80 -20.05 1.90
N PRO A 185 16.13 -20.05 0.73
CA PRO A 185 16.59 -20.77 -0.44
C PRO A 185 17.75 -20.04 -1.15
N PRO A 186 18.40 -20.68 -2.15
CA PRO A 186 19.40 -20.04 -2.99
C PRO A 186 18.91 -18.72 -3.56
N ALA A 187 19.79 -17.72 -3.66
CA ALA A 187 19.38 -16.40 -4.15
C ALA A 187 18.78 -16.42 -5.57
N SER A 188 19.23 -17.34 -6.42
CA SER A 188 18.86 -17.49 -7.83
C SER A 188 17.49 -18.09 -8.11
N VAL A 189 16.74 -18.50 -7.08
CA VAL A 189 15.40 -19.12 -7.25
C VAL A 189 14.34 -18.49 -6.33
N ARG A 190 14.67 -17.36 -5.70
CA ARG A 190 13.80 -16.72 -4.70
C ARG A 190 12.57 -16.11 -5.36
N GLY A 191 12.73 -15.50 -6.52
CA GLY A 191 11.66 -14.94 -7.33
C GLY A 191 10.76 -16.03 -7.90
N ASP A 192 11.36 -17.13 -8.41
CA ASP A 192 10.65 -18.32 -8.88
C ASP A 192 9.76 -18.92 -7.81
N ILE A 193 10.28 -19.04 -6.58
CA ILE A 193 9.52 -19.52 -5.42
C ILE A 193 8.40 -18.56 -5.08
N ALA A 194 8.66 -17.25 -5.04
CA ALA A 194 7.65 -16.23 -4.75
C ALA A 194 6.48 -16.30 -5.76
N ARG A 195 6.78 -16.31 -7.07
CA ARG A 195 5.75 -16.38 -8.12
C ARG A 195 5.00 -17.70 -8.15
N ALA A 196 5.65 -18.82 -7.81
CA ALA A 196 4.96 -20.10 -7.63
C ALA A 196 3.97 -20.05 -6.45
N LEU A 197 4.33 -19.38 -5.35
CA LEU A 197 3.47 -19.24 -4.18
C LEU A 197 2.32 -18.24 -4.41
N PHE A 198 2.56 -17.10 -5.07
CA PHE A 198 1.50 -16.16 -5.49
C PHE A 198 0.45 -16.87 -6.35
N TYR A 199 0.91 -17.70 -7.28
CA TYR A 199 0.05 -18.53 -8.10
C TYR A 199 -0.80 -19.49 -7.27
N MET A 200 -0.21 -20.23 -6.32
CA MET A 200 -0.94 -21.18 -5.49
C MET A 200 -2.01 -20.50 -4.64
N ASP A 201 -1.69 -19.35 -4.08
CA ASP A 201 -2.60 -18.54 -3.27
C ASP A 201 -3.79 -17.99 -4.09
N VAL A 202 -3.58 -17.48 -5.31
CA VAL A 202 -4.69 -17.03 -6.17
C VAL A 202 -5.51 -18.20 -6.70
N ARG A 203 -4.83 -19.27 -7.11
CA ARG A 203 -5.44 -20.44 -7.75
C ARG A 203 -6.36 -21.21 -6.81
N TYR A 204 -5.93 -21.37 -5.56
CA TYR A 204 -6.58 -22.21 -4.55
C TYR A 204 -6.96 -21.34 -3.35
N ASN A 205 -7.96 -20.48 -3.49
CA ASN A 205 -8.37 -19.48 -2.48
C ASN A 205 -9.73 -19.77 -1.78
N GLY A 206 -10.23 -21.01 -1.88
CA GLY A 206 -11.39 -21.45 -1.10
C GLY A 206 -12.80 -21.17 -1.67
N ASN A 207 -12.96 -20.43 -2.77
CA ASN A 207 -14.29 -20.00 -3.23
C ASN A 207 -15.24 -21.12 -3.74
N ASP A 208 -14.75 -22.32 -4.09
CA ASP A 208 -15.55 -23.39 -4.73
C ASP A 208 -15.34 -24.81 -4.15
N ASN A 209 -15.17 -24.93 -2.83
CA ASN A 209 -14.77 -26.16 -2.11
C ASN A 209 -13.32 -26.62 -2.34
N ASP A 210 -12.53 -25.79 -3.04
CA ASP A 210 -11.08 -25.91 -3.04
C ASP A 210 -10.50 -25.45 -1.71
N LEU A 211 -9.22 -25.75 -1.50
CA LEU A 211 -8.47 -25.30 -0.34
C LEU A 211 -8.36 -23.78 -0.33
N ASP A 212 -8.33 -23.18 0.86
CA ASP A 212 -8.14 -21.75 1.05
C ASP A 212 -6.68 -21.46 1.39
N LEU A 213 -5.78 -21.60 0.42
CA LEU A 213 -4.35 -21.34 0.62
C LEU A 213 -4.10 -19.83 0.70
N VAL A 214 -3.48 -19.38 1.79
CA VAL A 214 -3.30 -17.94 2.05
C VAL A 214 -1.84 -17.60 2.37
N LEU A 215 -1.27 -16.69 1.59
CA LEU A 215 -0.02 -16.00 1.88
C LEU A 215 -0.28 -14.83 2.82
N THR A 216 0.50 -14.77 3.89
CA THR A 216 0.31 -13.74 4.92
C THR A 216 1.59 -13.46 5.68
N ASP A 217 1.74 -12.22 6.14
CA ASP A 217 2.71 -11.90 7.20
C ASP A 217 2.19 -12.28 8.60
N CYS A 218 0.88 -12.43 8.72
CA CYS A 218 0.12 -12.62 9.96
C CYS A 218 -0.30 -14.09 10.10
N LEU A 219 0.65 -14.95 10.44
CA LEU A 219 0.39 -16.38 10.63
C LEU A 219 -0.51 -16.63 11.85
N ASP A 220 -1.64 -17.30 11.65
CA ASP A 220 -2.49 -17.84 12.71
C ASP A 220 -2.03 -19.27 13.06
N PRO A 221 -1.59 -19.55 14.30
CA PRO A 221 -1.15 -20.88 14.68
C PRO A 221 -2.26 -21.95 14.66
N ASN A 222 -3.53 -21.54 14.56
CA ASN A 222 -4.67 -22.44 14.44
C ASN A 222 -5.04 -22.76 12.99
N GLU A 223 -4.51 -21.99 12.04
CA GLU A 223 -4.76 -22.19 10.62
C GLU A 223 -3.65 -23.02 10.00
N ASN A 224 -4.05 -24.07 9.28
CA ASN A 224 -3.13 -25.01 8.66
C ASN A 224 -3.05 -24.84 7.15
N ASN A 225 -3.58 -23.76 6.60
CA ASN A 225 -3.62 -23.40 5.18
C ASN A 225 -2.79 -22.15 4.86
N GLN A 226 -2.10 -21.58 5.85
CA GLN A 226 -1.33 -20.35 5.72
C GLN A 226 0.17 -20.60 5.54
N LEU A 227 0.79 -19.78 4.68
CA LEU A 227 2.22 -19.74 4.45
C LEU A 227 2.75 -18.29 4.46
N GLY A 228 3.65 -17.99 5.38
CA GLY A 228 4.37 -16.71 5.44
C GLY A 228 5.80 -16.81 4.92
N TYR A 229 6.49 -15.68 4.73
CA TYR A 229 6.00 -14.31 4.97
C TYR A 229 5.79 -13.57 3.64
N LEU A 230 4.59 -13.05 3.40
CA LEU A 230 4.20 -12.40 2.14
C LEU A 230 5.14 -11.25 1.77
N SER A 231 5.50 -10.40 2.73
CA SER A 231 6.44 -9.29 2.51
C SER A 231 7.81 -9.76 2.06
N GLN A 232 8.26 -10.90 2.58
CA GLN A 232 9.53 -11.48 2.15
C GLN A 232 9.47 -12.00 0.72
N LEU A 233 8.35 -12.61 0.34
CA LEU A 233 8.12 -13.10 -1.02
C LEU A 233 8.01 -11.94 -2.03
N LEU A 234 7.35 -10.84 -1.66
CA LEU A 234 7.27 -9.63 -2.49
C LEU A 234 8.66 -9.00 -2.71
N LYS A 235 9.50 -8.91 -1.67
CA LYS A 235 10.90 -8.47 -1.82
C LYS A 235 11.68 -9.37 -2.76
N TRP A 236 11.51 -10.69 -2.62
CA TRP A 236 12.20 -11.65 -3.47
C TRP A 236 11.75 -11.60 -4.92
N HIS A 237 10.46 -11.36 -5.16
CA HIS A 237 9.94 -11.14 -6.50
C HIS A 237 10.61 -9.95 -7.19
N GLU A 238 10.83 -8.85 -6.47
CA GLU A 238 11.53 -7.65 -6.99
C GLU A 238 13.04 -7.86 -7.18
N GLN A 239 13.69 -8.58 -6.25
CA GLN A 239 15.13 -8.81 -6.24
C GLN A 239 15.59 -9.88 -7.25
N ASP A 240 14.71 -10.81 -7.61
CA ASP A 240 14.95 -11.90 -8.54
C ASP A 240 13.88 -11.89 -9.66
N PRO A 241 14.02 -10.98 -10.66
CA PRO A 241 13.06 -10.81 -11.75
C PRO A 241 12.91 -12.06 -12.61
N VAL A 242 11.78 -12.20 -13.29
CA VAL A 242 11.52 -13.31 -14.22
C VAL A 242 12.59 -13.41 -15.30
N ASP A 243 13.21 -14.58 -15.41
CA ASP A 243 14.20 -14.88 -16.44
C ASP A 243 13.63 -15.75 -17.59
N ASP A 244 14.47 -16.02 -18.60
CA ASP A 244 14.08 -16.82 -19.75
C ASP A 244 13.78 -18.28 -19.39
N ALA A 245 14.48 -18.85 -18.41
CA ALA A 245 14.27 -20.23 -18.00
C ALA A 245 12.88 -20.39 -17.35
N GLU A 246 12.47 -19.45 -16.51
CA GLU A 246 11.15 -19.44 -15.89
C GLU A 246 10.03 -19.22 -16.93
N ARG A 247 10.23 -18.32 -17.90
CA ARG A 247 9.27 -18.13 -19.02
C ARG A 247 9.10 -19.39 -19.87
N ILE A 248 10.21 -20.07 -20.18
CA ILE A 248 10.20 -21.33 -20.94
C ILE A 248 9.46 -22.40 -20.13
N ARG A 249 9.77 -22.53 -18.84
CA ARG A 249 9.09 -23.48 -17.96
C ARG A 249 7.60 -23.21 -17.91
N ASN A 250 7.18 -21.96 -17.67
CA ASN A 250 5.77 -21.55 -17.62
C ASN A 250 5.02 -21.90 -18.92
N MET A 251 5.64 -21.63 -20.08
CA MET A 251 5.10 -22.01 -21.38
C MET A 251 4.98 -23.53 -21.54
N GLN A 252 5.98 -24.30 -21.12
CA GLN A 252 5.96 -25.76 -21.20
C GLN A 252 4.92 -26.38 -20.26
N VAL A 253 4.69 -25.81 -19.07
CA VAL A 253 3.59 -26.25 -18.19
C VAL A 253 2.26 -26.17 -18.94
N CYS A 254 2.00 -25.05 -19.63
CA CYS A 254 0.77 -24.92 -20.41
C CYS A 254 0.76 -25.85 -21.63
N GLN A 255 1.75 -25.77 -22.52
CA GLN A 255 1.71 -26.44 -23.82
C GLN A 255 1.81 -27.95 -23.69
N ALA A 256 2.70 -28.43 -22.83
CA ALA A 256 3.01 -29.84 -22.74
C ALA A 256 2.28 -30.51 -21.58
N TRP A 257 2.12 -29.88 -20.40
CA TRP A 257 1.82 -30.63 -19.17
C TRP A 257 0.38 -30.53 -18.65
N GLN A 258 -0.10 -29.34 -18.36
CA GLN A 258 -1.36 -29.12 -17.61
C GLN A 258 -2.36 -28.22 -18.30
N GLY A 259 -1.94 -27.39 -19.26
CA GLY A 259 -2.81 -26.49 -19.99
C GLY A 259 -2.98 -25.09 -19.37
N ASN A 260 -2.42 -24.84 -18.20
CA ASN A 260 -2.46 -23.56 -17.47
C ASN A 260 -1.08 -22.89 -17.37
N ARG A 261 -1.07 -21.55 -17.32
CA ARG A 261 0.09 -20.66 -17.13
C ARG A 261 0.04 -20.00 -15.75
N ASN A 262 1.20 -19.60 -15.23
CA ASN A 262 1.36 -18.74 -14.07
C ASN A 262 1.36 -17.26 -14.51
N PRO A 263 0.31 -16.47 -14.17
CA PRO A 263 0.20 -15.07 -14.54
C PRO A 263 1.31 -14.19 -13.97
N PHE A 264 1.85 -14.53 -12.80
CA PHE A 264 2.92 -13.76 -12.17
C PHE A 264 4.28 -13.91 -12.87
N VAL A 265 4.43 -14.91 -13.75
CA VAL A 265 5.59 -15.06 -14.65
C VAL A 265 5.40 -14.28 -15.95
N ASP A 266 4.17 -14.28 -16.50
CA ASP A 266 3.88 -13.61 -17.76
C ASP A 266 3.72 -12.08 -17.58
N TYR A 267 3.10 -11.66 -16.46
CA TYR A 267 2.82 -10.29 -16.05
C TYR A 267 3.27 -10.07 -14.59
N PRO A 268 4.58 -9.86 -14.33
CA PRO A 268 5.12 -9.70 -12.98
C PRO A 268 4.47 -8.58 -12.16
N GLU A 269 4.01 -7.52 -12.82
CA GLU A 269 3.30 -6.39 -12.20
C GLU A 269 2.04 -6.80 -11.43
N LEU A 270 1.47 -7.97 -11.75
CA LEU A 270 0.34 -8.54 -11.01
C LEU A 270 0.68 -8.84 -9.55
N ALA A 271 1.94 -9.04 -9.19
CA ALA A 271 2.31 -9.30 -7.79
C ALA A 271 1.95 -8.10 -6.91
N SER A 272 2.29 -6.88 -7.34
CA SER A 272 1.98 -5.66 -6.58
C SER A 272 0.49 -5.30 -6.64
N SER A 273 -0.18 -5.49 -7.77
CA SER A 273 -1.64 -5.27 -7.84
C SER A 273 -2.44 -6.33 -7.08
N ILE A 274 -1.89 -7.56 -7.01
CA ILE A 274 -2.19 -8.82 -6.30
C ILE A 274 -2.15 -8.86 -4.77
N PHE A 275 -1.12 -8.22 -4.23
CA PHE A 275 -0.69 -8.45 -2.86
C PHE A 275 -0.15 -7.19 -2.18
N GLY A 276 -0.15 -6.05 -2.88
CA GLY A 276 0.42 -4.80 -2.40
C GLY A 276 1.94 -4.77 -2.47
N THR A 277 2.54 -3.88 -1.69
CA THR A 277 3.99 -3.71 -1.58
C THR A 277 4.55 -4.38 -0.32
N PRO A 278 5.81 -4.83 -0.33
CA PRO A 278 6.41 -5.47 0.83
C PRO A 278 6.52 -4.54 2.05
N ASN A 279 6.20 -5.05 3.24
CA ASN A 279 6.48 -4.37 4.49
C ASN A 279 7.99 -4.30 4.79
N PRO A 280 8.47 -3.27 5.50
CA PRO A 280 9.84 -3.22 6.01
C PRO A 280 10.17 -4.44 6.89
N ASP A 281 11.43 -4.88 6.88
CA ASP A 281 11.86 -5.95 7.79
C ASP A 281 11.70 -5.51 9.24
N PRO A 282 11.20 -6.39 10.13
CA PRO A 282 10.93 -6.01 11.50
C PRO A 282 12.21 -5.83 12.31
N VAL A 283 12.23 -4.79 13.14
CA VAL A 283 13.38 -4.51 14.01
C VAL A 283 13.34 -5.44 15.22
N GLY A 284 14.41 -6.25 15.38
CA GLY A 284 14.61 -7.09 16.56
C GLY A 284 13.80 -8.38 16.58
N GLY A 285 13.48 -8.98 15.43
CA GLY A 285 12.86 -10.31 15.35
C GLY A 285 11.45 -10.40 15.93
N ASN A 286 10.71 -9.28 15.95
CA ASN A 286 9.39 -9.16 16.56
C ASN A 286 8.23 -9.55 15.62
N GLY A 287 8.48 -10.31 14.55
CA GLY A 287 7.49 -10.56 13.51
C GLY A 287 7.29 -9.35 12.59
N TYR A 288 6.89 -9.57 11.33
CA TYR A 288 6.40 -8.47 10.49
C TYR A 288 5.20 -7.80 11.20
N PRO A 289 5.07 -6.46 11.12
CA PRO A 289 3.97 -5.76 11.78
C PRO A 289 2.65 -6.31 11.27
N CYS A 290 1.91 -7.01 12.14
CA CYS A 290 0.64 -7.61 11.81
C CYS A 290 -0.48 -6.55 11.89
N GLY A 291 -0.42 -5.58 10.99
CA GLY A 291 -1.56 -4.86 10.42
C GLY A 291 -1.68 -5.34 8.97
N LEU A 292 -2.88 -5.68 8.50
CA LEU A 292 -3.02 -6.41 7.23
C LEU A 292 -2.61 -5.54 6.01
N PRO A 293 -1.80 -6.05 5.05
CA PRO A 293 -1.50 -5.38 3.78
C PRO A 293 -2.59 -5.59 2.69
N ASP A 294 -2.54 -4.70 1.69
CA ASP A 294 -3.52 -4.28 0.68
C ASP A 294 -4.07 -5.32 -0.34
N GLN A 295 -5.37 -5.19 -0.64
CA GLN A 295 -5.96 -5.49 -1.97
C GLN A 295 -7.12 -4.55 -2.30
N VAL A 296 -7.02 -3.86 -3.44
CA VAL A 296 -8.00 -2.90 -3.98
C VAL A 296 -9.18 -3.61 -4.62
N LEU A 297 -10.39 -3.29 -4.18
CA LEU A 297 -11.62 -3.25 -4.99
C LEU A 297 -12.27 -1.88 -4.74
N ASP A 298 -13.11 -1.37 -5.62
CA ASP A 298 -13.97 -0.20 -5.37
C ASP A 298 -15.23 -0.64 -4.61
N GLY A 299 -15.69 -0.12 -3.47
CA GLY A 299 -15.24 0.80 -2.44
C GLY A 299 -16.35 0.76 -1.38
N THR A 300 -16.06 0.73 -0.06
CA THR A 300 -17.06 1.13 0.95
C THR A 300 -16.46 1.91 2.12
N CYS A 301 -15.19 1.72 2.51
CA CYS A 301 -14.60 2.51 3.61
C CYS A 301 -13.59 3.61 3.20
N SER A 302 -13.58 4.05 1.95
CA SER A 302 -12.59 5.03 1.46
C SER A 302 -12.59 6.32 2.28
N GLY A 303 -11.43 6.65 2.88
CA GLY A 303 -11.21 7.87 3.64
C GLY A 303 -11.69 7.85 5.09
N LEU A 304 -12.13 6.69 5.60
CA LEU A 304 -12.54 6.53 7.00
C LEU A 304 -11.57 5.65 7.77
N SER A 305 -11.45 5.94 9.06
CA SER A 305 -10.48 5.37 9.98
C SER A 305 -11.06 5.24 11.40
N ALA A 306 -10.27 4.67 12.31
CA ALA A 306 -10.66 4.51 13.70
C ALA A 306 -11.05 5.84 14.35
N GLY A 307 -12.24 5.88 14.93
CA GLY A 307 -12.81 7.05 15.57
C GLY A 307 -13.58 7.99 14.63
N ASP A 308 -13.77 7.65 13.36
CA ASP A 308 -14.47 8.52 12.41
C ASP A 308 -15.99 8.46 12.54
N VAL A 309 -16.52 7.40 13.15
CA VAL A 309 -17.94 7.26 13.46
C VAL A 309 -18.09 6.72 14.88
N MET A 310 -18.58 7.54 15.80
CA MET A 310 -18.63 7.20 17.23
C MET A 310 -20.06 7.18 17.78
N VAL A 311 -20.32 6.30 18.75
CA VAL A 311 -21.60 6.24 19.48
C VAL A 311 -21.72 7.43 20.43
N VAL A 312 -22.87 8.10 20.41
CA VAL A 312 -23.19 9.26 21.27
C VAL A 312 -24.51 9.11 22.05
N THR A 313 -25.34 8.13 21.71
CA THR A 313 -26.48 7.69 22.54
C THR A 313 -26.69 6.20 22.38
N MET A 314 -27.06 5.53 23.48
CA MET A 314 -27.45 4.13 23.47
C MET A 314 -28.63 3.92 24.45
N ASN A 315 -29.68 3.23 24.03
CA ASN A 315 -30.76 2.73 24.90
C ASN A 315 -30.96 1.23 24.61
N ALA A 316 -30.69 0.34 25.57
CA ALA A 316 -31.04 -1.09 25.50
C ALA A 316 -32.46 -1.38 26.02
N ASP A 317 -33.10 -0.42 26.68
CA ASP A 317 -34.51 -0.58 27.00
C ASP A 317 -35.35 -0.41 25.73
N ASN A 318 -36.15 -1.43 25.42
CA ASN A 318 -36.95 -1.49 24.20
C ASN A 318 -37.80 -0.23 23.96
N PRO A 319 -37.80 0.32 22.73
CA PRO A 319 -37.03 -0.15 21.57
C PRO A 319 -35.54 0.19 21.69
N ASP A 320 -34.69 -0.68 21.16
CA ASP A 320 -33.24 -0.44 21.11
C ASP A 320 -32.93 0.77 20.21
N VAL A 321 -32.13 1.71 20.71
CA VAL A 321 -31.74 2.93 19.97
C VAL A 321 -30.23 3.13 20.07
N VAL A 322 -29.59 3.42 18.95
CA VAL A 322 -28.18 3.81 18.88
C VAL A 322 -28.07 5.07 18.03
N ALA A 323 -27.49 6.14 18.58
CA ALA A 323 -27.13 7.34 17.82
C ALA A 323 -25.61 7.42 17.64
N LEU A 324 -25.19 7.75 16.42
CA LEU A 324 -23.82 7.84 15.94
C LEU A 324 -23.54 9.27 15.49
N VAL A 325 -22.30 9.74 15.66
CA VAL A 325 -21.81 10.97 15.06
C VAL A 325 -20.70 10.65 14.06
N ALA A 326 -20.78 11.21 12.86
CA ALA A 326 -19.68 11.21 11.89
C ALA A 326 -18.70 12.34 12.25
N LEU A 327 -17.44 12.02 12.52
CA LEU A 327 -16.37 13.00 12.78
C LEU A 327 -15.49 13.23 11.53
N SER A 328 -15.78 12.54 10.45
CA SER A 328 -15.23 12.75 9.11
C SER A 328 -16.34 12.53 8.08
N ASP A 329 -16.18 13.09 6.89
CA ASP A 329 -17.18 12.94 5.82
C ASP A 329 -17.27 11.46 5.40
N VAL A 330 -18.49 10.92 5.41
CA VAL A 330 -18.78 9.57 4.93
C VAL A 330 -19.34 9.69 3.52
N SER A 331 -18.65 9.09 2.56
CA SER A 331 -19.01 9.17 1.15
C SER A 331 -20.31 8.43 0.84
N GLU A 332 -21.03 8.89 -0.20
CA GLU A 332 -22.18 8.15 -0.72
C GLU A 332 -21.77 6.75 -1.21
N GLY A 333 -22.67 5.77 -1.06
CA GLY A 333 -22.40 4.39 -1.46
C GLY A 333 -21.55 3.58 -0.47
N THR A 334 -20.99 4.20 0.57
CA THR A 334 -20.35 3.49 1.68
C THR A 334 -21.34 2.55 2.37
N ASP A 335 -20.96 1.28 2.57
CA ASP A 335 -21.68 0.37 3.46
C ASP A 335 -21.12 0.45 4.87
N LEU A 336 -21.97 0.87 5.80
CA LEU A 336 -21.69 1.02 7.22
C LEU A 336 -22.41 -0.09 7.99
N TYR A 337 -21.68 -0.80 8.83
CA TYR A 337 -22.15 -1.95 9.58
C TYR A 337 -22.12 -1.67 11.07
N MET A 338 -23.08 -2.25 11.78
CA MET A 338 -23.16 -2.21 13.24
C MET A 338 -23.50 -3.60 13.76
N THR A 339 -22.78 -4.06 14.78
CA THR A 339 -22.99 -5.40 15.35
C THR A 339 -22.82 -5.41 16.86
N ASP A 340 -23.56 -6.30 17.51
CA ASP A 340 -23.39 -6.73 18.90
C ASP A 340 -22.46 -7.95 19.02
N ASN A 341 -22.08 -8.57 17.89
CA ASN A 341 -21.15 -9.69 17.88
C ASN A 341 -19.81 -9.32 18.53
N ALA A 342 -19.41 -10.14 19.51
CA ALA A 342 -18.11 -9.98 20.13
C ALA A 342 -16.96 -10.19 19.11
N TRP A 343 -16.01 -9.26 19.11
CA TRP A 343 -14.75 -9.37 18.40
C TRP A 343 -13.78 -10.28 19.16
N THR A 344 -13.21 -11.28 18.48
CA THR A 344 -12.26 -12.25 19.07
C THR A 344 -10.82 -11.75 19.09
N GLY A 345 -10.54 -10.64 18.40
CA GLY A 345 -9.19 -10.18 18.09
C GLY A 345 -8.81 -10.32 16.62
N SER A 346 -9.49 -11.22 15.89
CA SER A 346 -9.30 -11.49 14.46
C SER A 346 -10.60 -11.60 13.65
N SER A 347 -11.73 -11.93 14.29
CA SER A 347 -13.03 -12.08 13.61
C SER A 347 -14.22 -11.77 14.52
N PHE A 348 -15.37 -11.49 13.93
CA PHE A 348 -16.64 -11.48 14.66
C PHE A 348 -17.11 -12.91 14.93
N ARG A 349 -17.64 -13.14 16.12
CA ARG A 349 -18.34 -14.41 16.41
C ARG A 349 -19.67 -14.45 15.67
N ALA A 350 -20.06 -15.60 15.14
CA ALA A 350 -21.33 -15.78 14.41
C ALA A 350 -22.51 -16.14 15.34
N ASN A 351 -22.82 -15.33 16.36
CA ASN A 351 -23.85 -15.70 17.36
C ASN A 351 -24.95 -14.65 17.58
N GLU A 352 -24.77 -13.42 17.10
CA GLU A 352 -25.66 -12.28 17.27
C GLU A 352 -25.86 -11.57 15.91
N GLY A 353 -26.32 -10.31 15.88
CA GLY A 353 -26.79 -9.67 14.67
C GLY A 353 -25.85 -8.65 14.04
N ILE A 354 -25.99 -8.47 12.73
CA ILE A 354 -25.31 -7.44 11.95
C ILE A 354 -26.39 -6.60 11.27
N LEU A 355 -26.33 -5.30 11.50
CA LEU A 355 -27.09 -4.29 10.78
C LEU A 355 -26.19 -3.64 9.73
N LYS A 356 -26.76 -3.30 8.59
CA LYS A 356 -26.11 -2.61 7.47
C LYS A 356 -26.90 -1.37 7.06
N LEU A 357 -26.20 -0.27 6.84
CA LEU A 357 -26.69 0.97 6.25
C LEU A 357 -25.82 1.30 5.03
N THR A 358 -26.42 1.31 3.85
CA THR A 358 -25.78 1.86 2.65
C THR A 358 -26.02 3.37 2.64
N ILE A 359 -24.95 4.15 2.63
CA ILE A 359 -25.00 5.60 2.74
C ILE A 359 -25.66 6.18 1.47
N PRO A 360 -26.74 6.97 1.63
CA PRO A 360 -27.51 7.44 0.49
C PRO A 360 -26.77 8.53 -0.31
N PRO A 361 -27.29 8.88 -1.50
CA PRO A 361 -26.72 9.95 -2.33
C PRO A 361 -26.57 11.26 -1.54
N GLY A 362 -25.42 11.91 -1.70
CA GLY A 362 -25.05 13.11 -0.94
C GLY A 362 -24.22 12.86 0.32
N GLY A 363 -24.00 11.60 0.71
CA GLY A 363 -23.12 11.25 1.84
C GLY A 363 -23.64 11.68 3.21
N ILE A 364 -22.79 11.52 4.23
CA ILE A 364 -22.99 12.09 5.58
C ILE A 364 -21.82 13.01 5.88
N SER A 365 -22.07 14.32 5.99
CA SER A 365 -21.03 15.28 6.32
C SER A 365 -20.55 15.16 7.77
N SER A 366 -19.29 15.49 8.01
CA SER A 366 -18.68 15.59 9.33
C SER A 366 -19.51 16.48 10.26
N GLY A 367 -19.66 16.03 11.51
CA GLY A 367 -20.53 16.60 12.52
C GLY A 367 -21.96 16.06 12.51
N THR A 368 -22.42 15.37 11.45
CA THR A 368 -23.80 14.90 11.38
C THR A 368 -24.08 13.76 12.36
N VAL A 369 -25.23 13.83 13.04
CA VAL A 369 -25.73 12.77 13.93
C VAL A 369 -26.81 11.96 13.22
N PHE A 370 -26.63 10.65 13.18
CA PHE A 370 -27.50 9.67 12.53
C PHE A 370 -27.61 8.42 13.41
N GLY A 371 -28.37 7.39 13.05
CA GLY A 371 -28.42 6.20 13.90
C GLY A 371 -29.47 5.18 13.52
N TYR A 372 -29.88 4.36 14.50
CA TYR A 372 -30.79 3.23 14.38
C TYR A 372 -31.86 3.25 15.48
N GLY A 373 -33.07 2.79 15.15
CA GLY A 373 -34.10 2.45 16.12
C GLY A 373 -35.02 3.60 16.56
N ASP A 374 -34.77 4.82 16.07
CA ASP A 374 -35.63 6.00 16.29
C ASP A 374 -35.88 6.71 14.95
N ALA A 375 -37.15 6.83 14.54
CA ALA A 375 -37.52 7.46 13.28
C ALA A 375 -37.20 8.97 13.20
N ASN A 376 -36.87 9.62 14.32
CA ASN A 376 -36.45 11.02 14.35
C ASN A 376 -34.94 11.19 14.11
N LEU A 377 -34.14 10.11 14.22
CA LEU A 377 -32.73 10.15 13.85
C LEU A 377 -32.60 10.12 12.33
N GLN A 378 -31.62 10.86 11.81
CA GLN A 378 -31.23 10.71 10.42
C GLN A 378 -30.80 9.25 10.18
N HIS A 379 -31.32 8.63 9.12
CA HIS A 379 -31.14 7.21 8.81
C HIS A 379 -31.62 6.22 9.88
N GLY A 380 -32.39 6.68 10.87
CA GLY A 380 -32.91 5.90 12.00
C GLY A 380 -33.71 4.65 11.63
N SER A 381 -34.32 4.65 10.44
CA SER A 381 -35.15 3.57 9.90
C SER A 381 -34.55 2.90 8.65
N ASP A 382 -33.36 3.33 8.23
CA ASP A 382 -32.76 2.93 6.94
C ASP A 382 -31.84 1.71 7.07
N TRP A 383 -31.49 1.33 8.29
CA TRP A 383 -30.67 0.13 8.56
C TRP A 383 -31.45 -1.14 8.25
N VAL A 384 -30.81 -2.05 7.52
CA VAL A 384 -31.33 -3.38 7.22
C VAL A 384 -30.57 -4.43 8.02
N VAL A 385 -31.25 -5.52 8.36
CA VAL A 385 -30.60 -6.69 8.94
C VAL A 385 -29.81 -7.40 7.84
N ASP A 386 -28.50 -7.48 8.01
CA ASP A 386 -27.59 -8.16 7.09
C ASP A 386 -27.43 -9.63 7.49
N ASP A 387 -27.24 -9.89 8.79
CA ASP A 387 -27.17 -11.24 9.36
C ASP A 387 -27.72 -11.30 10.79
N GLY A 388 -28.18 -12.47 11.22
CA GLY A 388 -28.59 -12.72 12.61
C GLY A 388 -29.76 -11.86 13.10
N ASN A 389 -29.75 -11.57 14.41
CA ASN A 389 -30.75 -10.71 15.06
C ASN A 389 -30.06 -9.77 16.05
N PHE A 390 -29.94 -8.50 15.67
CA PHE A 390 -29.34 -7.45 16.48
C PHE A 390 -30.28 -7.10 17.63
N ALA A 391 -29.81 -7.22 18.88
CA ALA A 391 -30.61 -6.88 20.05
C ALA A 391 -29.72 -6.55 21.25
N LEU A 392 -29.94 -5.39 21.87
CA LEU A 392 -29.15 -4.96 23.00
C LEU A 392 -29.67 -5.56 24.32
N SER A 393 -28.76 -6.13 25.09
CA SER A 393 -29.03 -6.81 26.35
C SER A 393 -29.08 -5.82 27.51
N SER A 394 -30.13 -5.91 28.32
CA SER A 394 -30.23 -5.25 29.64
C SER A 394 -29.22 -5.75 30.68
N SER A 395 -28.29 -6.64 30.29
CA SER A 395 -27.19 -7.09 31.14
C SER A 395 -25.81 -6.65 30.66
N GLY A 396 -25.74 -5.80 29.63
CA GLY A 396 -24.50 -5.27 29.08
C GLY A 396 -24.04 -5.98 27.82
N ASP A 397 -23.78 -5.22 26.75
CA ASP A 397 -23.21 -5.67 25.47
C ASP A 397 -22.09 -4.74 24.99
N THR A 398 -21.53 -5.08 23.84
CA THR A 398 -20.56 -4.29 23.11
C THR A 398 -21.07 -4.03 21.71
N ILE A 399 -21.11 -2.76 21.31
CA ILE A 399 -21.47 -2.35 19.94
C ILE A 399 -20.18 -2.01 19.21
N LEU A 400 -20.01 -2.59 18.02
CA LEU A 400 -18.94 -2.22 17.11
C LEU A 400 -19.55 -1.66 15.83
N VAL A 401 -19.07 -0.48 15.45
CA VAL A 401 -19.40 0.19 14.20
C VAL A 401 -18.20 0.05 13.28
N TYR A 402 -18.43 -0.48 12.10
CA TYR A 402 -17.38 -0.77 11.15
C TYR A 402 -17.86 -0.60 9.73
N CYS A 403 -16.92 -0.59 8.82
CA CYS A 403 -17.11 -0.65 7.39
C CYS A 403 -16.17 -1.73 6.87
N LEU A 404 -16.36 -2.13 5.63
CA LEU A 404 -15.47 -3.07 5.00
C LEU A 404 -14.54 -2.32 4.06
N GLU A 405 -13.24 -2.57 4.18
CA GLU A 405 -12.36 -2.23 3.07
C GLU A 405 -12.70 -3.12 1.91
N SER A 406 -12.74 -2.50 0.73
CA SER A 406 -13.19 -3.18 -0.45
C SER A 406 -12.10 -4.13 -0.94
N GLY A 407 -12.51 -5.38 -1.20
CA GLY A 407 -11.67 -6.43 -1.76
C GLY A 407 -10.97 -7.36 -0.77
N ASN A 408 -11.00 -7.05 0.53
CA ASN A 408 -10.34 -7.88 1.53
C ASN A 408 -11.24 -8.31 2.70
N ARG A 409 -12.52 -7.91 2.73
CA ARG A 409 -13.41 -8.05 3.91
C ARG A 409 -12.76 -7.55 5.21
N ASN A 410 -11.72 -6.70 5.11
CA ASN A 410 -11.02 -6.15 6.27
C ASN A 410 -11.98 -5.24 7.01
N VAL A 411 -12.12 -5.52 8.30
CA VAL A 411 -13.01 -4.77 9.18
C VAL A 411 -12.27 -3.51 9.64
N VAL A 412 -12.59 -2.39 9.02
CA VAL A 412 -12.17 -1.09 9.53
C VAL A 412 -13.14 -0.70 10.64
N HIS A 413 -12.66 -0.81 11.87
CA HIS A 413 -13.44 -0.47 13.04
C HIS A 413 -13.45 1.06 13.20
N LEU A 414 -14.61 1.66 13.01
CA LEU A 414 -14.81 3.11 13.06
C LEU A 414 -15.13 3.59 14.47
N GLY A 415 -15.82 2.76 15.27
CA GLY A 415 -16.14 3.09 16.64
C GLY A 415 -16.55 1.87 17.46
N GLY A 416 -16.34 1.97 18.77
CA GLY A 416 -16.70 0.91 19.72
C GLY A 416 -17.33 1.46 20.99
N PHE A 417 -18.37 0.81 21.46
CA PHE A 417 -19.06 1.18 22.70
C PHE A 417 -19.29 -0.06 23.57
N SER A 418 -18.64 -0.11 24.73
CA SER A 418 -18.85 -1.15 25.72
C SER A 418 -19.53 -0.58 26.95
N PHE A 419 -20.67 -1.16 27.33
CA PHE A 419 -21.36 -0.89 28.59
C PHE A 419 -21.36 -2.13 29.49
N SER A 420 -20.30 -2.95 29.40
CA SER A 420 -20.09 -4.15 30.21
C SER A 420 -18.92 -4.04 31.19
N ASN A 421 -18.47 -2.81 31.50
CA ASN A 421 -17.37 -2.41 32.40
C ASN A 421 -15.94 -2.51 31.85
N ASN A 422 -15.65 -3.31 30.81
CA ASN A 422 -14.31 -3.36 30.21
C ASN A 422 -14.28 -3.92 28.78
N TRP A 423 -13.10 -3.83 28.16
CA TRP A 423 -12.70 -4.61 26.99
C TRP A 423 -11.62 -5.63 27.43
N PRO A 424 -11.93 -6.92 27.65
CA PRO A 424 -10.95 -7.90 28.10
C PRO A 424 -9.87 -8.23 27.05
N ASP A 425 -8.65 -8.50 27.51
CA ASP A 425 -7.50 -8.91 26.68
C ASP A 425 -7.73 -10.24 25.91
N ARG A 426 -6.88 -10.49 24.90
CA ARG A 426 -6.84 -11.63 23.95
C ARG A 426 -6.78 -13.01 24.64
N ASP A 427 -7.86 -13.44 25.27
CA ASP A 427 -8.11 -14.83 25.64
C ASP A 427 -9.37 -15.34 24.91
N PRO A 428 -9.21 -16.04 23.77
CA PRO A 428 -10.30 -16.62 22.98
C PRO A 428 -11.27 -17.49 23.79
N SER A 429 -10.81 -18.09 24.89
CA SER A 429 -11.64 -18.95 25.75
C SER A 429 -12.57 -18.17 26.70
N SER A 430 -12.32 -16.86 26.84
CA SER A 430 -13.04 -15.97 27.76
C SER A 430 -14.17 -15.17 27.08
N TYR A 431 -14.18 -15.08 25.74
CA TYR A 431 -15.21 -14.37 24.99
C TYR A 431 -16.55 -15.10 25.08
N ARG A 432 -17.55 -14.40 25.61
CA ARG A 432 -18.96 -14.82 25.72
C ARG A 432 -19.84 -13.66 25.26
N LYS A 433 -21.16 -13.78 25.36
CA LYS A 433 -22.19 -12.78 25.01
C LYS A 433 -22.01 -11.34 25.56
N ARG A 434 -20.95 -11.04 26.31
CA ARG A 434 -20.75 -9.74 26.99
C ARG A 434 -19.32 -9.21 26.93
N LYS A 435 -18.43 -9.97 26.28
CA LYS A 435 -16.97 -9.75 26.33
C LYS A 435 -16.44 -9.78 24.91
N SER A 436 -16.08 -8.61 24.41
CA SER A 436 -15.41 -8.39 23.13
C SER A 436 -13.99 -7.91 23.38
N ALA A 437 -13.03 -8.36 22.57
CA ALA A 437 -11.73 -7.71 22.50
C ALA A 437 -11.89 -6.28 21.96
N LEU A 438 -11.04 -5.36 22.40
CA LEU A 438 -10.94 -4.03 21.78
C LEU A 438 -10.14 -4.15 20.47
N PRO A 439 -10.74 -3.82 19.30
CA PRO A 439 -10.01 -3.78 18.03
C PRO A 439 -8.78 -2.90 18.13
N VAL A 440 -7.68 -3.31 17.48
CA VAL A 440 -6.38 -2.64 17.63
C VAL A 440 -6.43 -1.16 17.23
N GLY A 441 -7.12 -0.84 16.13
CA GLY A 441 -7.32 0.54 15.68
C GLY A 441 -8.09 1.42 16.67
N LEU A 442 -8.94 0.82 17.50
CA LEU A 442 -9.74 1.55 18.50
C LEU A 442 -9.04 1.74 19.86
N ARG A 443 -7.79 1.31 20.01
CA ARG A 443 -7.06 1.37 21.29
C ARG A 443 -6.60 2.77 21.67
N SER A 444 -6.27 3.59 20.67
CA SER A 444 -5.79 4.96 20.85
C SER A 444 -6.92 5.99 20.74
N VAL A 445 -7.94 5.71 19.93
CA VAL A 445 -9.08 6.61 19.64
C VAL A 445 -10.34 5.78 19.35
N GLY A 446 -11.53 6.37 19.43
CA GLY A 446 -12.73 5.74 18.84
C GLY A 446 -13.45 4.69 19.70
N ALA A 447 -12.97 4.38 20.91
CA ALA A 447 -13.67 3.48 21.84
C ALA A 447 -14.19 4.17 23.10
N VAL A 448 -15.32 3.67 23.58
CA VAL A 448 -15.97 4.08 24.82
C VAL A 448 -16.09 2.86 25.74
N THR A 449 -15.74 3.04 27.02
CA THR A 449 -15.90 2.01 28.05
C THR A 449 -16.62 2.61 29.24
N LEU A 450 -17.81 2.10 29.53
CA LEU A 450 -18.63 2.54 30.64
C LEU A 450 -18.97 1.37 31.55
N SER A 451 -19.26 1.67 32.81
CA SER A 451 -19.87 0.72 33.73
C SER A 451 -21.26 0.28 33.23
N HIS A 452 -21.75 -0.88 33.68
CA HIS A 452 -23.05 -1.39 33.20
C HIS A 452 -24.22 -0.50 33.63
N LYS A 453 -24.90 0.08 32.63
CA LYS A 453 -26.26 0.63 32.71
C LYS A 453 -26.99 0.44 31.39
N ASP A 454 -28.32 0.41 31.43
CA ASP A 454 -29.14 0.06 30.26
C ASP A 454 -29.25 1.19 29.22
N ASN A 455 -29.15 2.44 29.67
CA ASN A 455 -29.29 3.61 28.80
C ASN A 455 -28.20 4.64 29.09
N TYR A 456 -27.67 5.25 28.04
CA TYR A 456 -26.58 6.21 28.06
C TYR A 456 -26.76 7.35 27.06
N ILE A 457 -26.37 8.55 27.46
CA ILE A 457 -26.28 9.73 26.59
C ILE A 457 -24.97 10.49 26.84
N TYR A 458 -24.33 10.93 25.75
CA TYR A 458 -23.18 11.81 25.81
C TYR A 458 -23.59 13.23 26.22
N THR A 459 -22.83 13.86 27.12
CA THR A 459 -23.10 15.20 27.67
C THR A 459 -21.92 16.16 27.55
N GLY A 460 -20.87 15.77 26.83
CA GLY A 460 -19.68 16.60 26.62
C GLY A 460 -19.84 17.67 25.53
N PRO A 461 -18.76 18.42 25.22
CA PRO A 461 -18.74 19.43 24.18
C PRO A 461 -19.05 18.87 22.78
N GLN A 462 -19.87 19.58 22.01
CA GLN A 462 -20.21 19.23 20.61
C GLN A 462 -19.54 20.14 19.59
N ASN A 463 -18.52 20.91 19.99
CA ASN A 463 -17.76 21.81 19.12
C ASN A 463 -16.26 21.72 19.46
N GLY A 464 -15.42 21.52 18.44
CA GLY A 464 -13.98 21.39 18.57
C GLY A 464 -13.38 20.66 17.37
N THR A 465 -12.09 20.38 17.43
CA THR A 465 -11.41 19.50 16.46
C THR A 465 -11.90 18.06 16.59
N LYS A 466 -11.67 17.25 15.56
CA LYS A 466 -12.00 15.82 15.56
C LYS A 466 -11.37 15.12 16.77
N GLU A 467 -10.09 15.38 17.04
CA GLU A 467 -9.31 14.75 18.09
C GLU A 467 -9.82 15.14 19.50
N GLU A 468 -10.17 16.42 19.69
CA GLU A 468 -10.76 16.90 20.95
C GLU A 468 -12.11 16.23 21.23
N ILE A 469 -12.98 16.15 20.21
CA ILE A 469 -14.31 15.54 20.35
C ILE A 469 -14.17 14.04 20.61
N GLN A 470 -13.29 13.33 19.89
CA GLN A 470 -12.98 11.92 20.14
C GLN A 470 -12.54 11.70 21.60
N ALA A 471 -11.62 12.52 22.10
CA ALA A 471 -11.13 12.43 23.48
C ALA A 471 -12.27 12.64 24.50
N PHE A 472 -13.17 13.60 24.26
CA PHE A 472 -14.32 13.80 25.13
C PHE A 472 -15.32 12.64 25.07
N ILE A 473 -15.63 12.10 23.89
CA ILE A 473 -16.56 10.96 23.74
C ILE A 473 -15.98 9.72 24.42
N SER A 474 -14.69 9.46 24.32
CA SER A 474 -14.03 8.33 24.98
C SER A 474 -13.92 8.46 26.50
N ALA A 475 -14.10 9.66 27.06
CA ALA A 475 -14.01 9.89 28.50
C ALA A 475 -15.30 9.50 29.24
N GLU A 476 -15.22 8.58 30.20
CA GLU A 476 -16.36 8.12 31.03
C GLU A 476 -17.11 9.29 31.70
N GLY A 477 -16.39 10.34 32.12
CA GLY A 477 -16.96 11.53 32.75
C GLY A 477 -17.86 12.37 31.84
N SER A 478 -17.84 12.14 30.53
CA SER A 478 -18.69 12.83 29.55
C SER A 478 -20.03 12.13 29.32
N TRP A 479 -20.34 11.06 30.06
CA TRP A 479 -21.55 10.27 29.87
C TRP A 479 -22.46 10.29 31.09
N THR A 480 -23.77 10.33 30.82
CA THR A 480 -24.81 10.10 31.84
C THR A 480 -25.56 8.81 31.49
N GLY A 481 -25.81 7.95 32.48
CA GLY A 481 -26.56 6.70 32.24
C GLY A 481 -27.49 6.27 33.37
N SER A 482 -28.47 5.41 33.03
CA SER A 482 -29.55 4.95 33.90
C SER A 482 -30.09 3.57 33.51
N ASN A 483 -30.52 2.77 34.50
CA ASN A 483 -31.18 1.46 34.30
C ASN A 483 -32.72 1.55 34.25
N ILE A 484 -33.26 2.78 34.27
CA ILE A 484 -34.72 3.02 34.32
C ILE A 484 -35.10 4.10 33.32
N GLN A 485 -34.30 5.17 33.25
CA GLN A 485 -34.57 6.31 32.41
C GLN A 485 -33.92 6.13 31.05
N ARG A 486 -34.75 6.03 30.00
CA ARG A 486 -34.32 6.19 28.61
C ARG A 486 -34.02 7.66 28.31
N TYR A 487 -33.05 7.89 27.44
CA TYR A 487 -32.69 9.22 26.97
C TYR A 487 -33.20 9.45 25.55
N ASN A 488 -33.66 10.67 25.28
CA ASN A 488 -33.91 11.09 23.91
C ASN A 488 -32.56 11.19 23.19
N PRO A 489 -32.39 10.59 22.01
CA PRO A 489 -31.11 10.61 21.32
C PRO A 489 -30.69 12.03 20.96
N ILE A 490 -29.37 12.24 20.93
CA ILE A 490 -28.82 13.48 20.40
C ILE A 490 -29.21 13.54 18.93
N MET A 491 -29.79 14.67 18.51
CA MET A 491 -30.21 14.91 17.13
C MET A 491 -29.54 16.16 16.54
N THR A 492 -28.75 16.87 17.33
CA THR A 492 -28.04 18.08 16.91
C THR A 492 -26.68 17.71 16.34
N SER A 493 -26.35 18.25 15.18
CA SER A 493 -25.02 18.11 14.59
C SER A 493 -23.95 18.74 15.47
N PHE A 494 -22.79 18.12 15.50
CA PHE A 494 -21.57 18.63 16.10
C PHE A 494 -20.91 19.60 15.11
N SER A 495 -20.10 20.52 15.64
CA SER A 495 -19.35 21.50 14.86
C SER A 495 -17.87 21.10 14.88
N ILE A 496 -17.42 20.42 13.83
CA ILE A 496 -16.05 19.92 13.71
C ILE A 496 -15.19 21.00 13.04
N SER A 497 -14.19 21.52 13.75
CA SER A 497 -13.23 22.48 13.21
C SER A 497 -11.98 21.77 12.65
N PRO A 498 -11.35 22.30 11.59
CA PRO A 498 -10.08 21.76 11.10
C PRO A 498 -9.00 21.84 12.19
N PRO A 499 -7.99 20.94 12.17
CA PRO A 499 -6.87 21.00 13.10
C PRO A 499 -6.13 22.34 12.95
N PRO A 500 -5.54 22.87 14.04
CA PRO A 500 -4.66 24.03 13.92
C PRO A 500 -3.47 23.69 13.02
N PRO A 501 -2.99 24.64 12.18
CA PRO A 501 -1.81 24.42 11.34
C PRO A 501 -0.61 23.98 12.18
N VAL A 502 0.14 22.99 11.71
CA VAL A 502 1.43 22.61 12.33
C VAL A 502 2.43 23.71 11.99
N GLY A 503 2.97 24.39 13.01
CA GLY A 503 3.93 25.46 12.77
C GLY A 503 5.25 24.94 12.20
N CYS A 504 5.81 25.71 11.30
CA CYS A 504 6.99 25.38 10.50
C CYS A 504 8.33 25.50 11.25
N ASN A 505 8.33 25.31 12.58
CA ASN A 505 9.51 25.56 13.41
C ASN A 505 10.68 24.60 13.12
N SER A 506 10.41 23.48 12.45
CA SER A 506 11.42 22.49 12.02
C SER A 506 12.16 22.92 10.75
N LEU A 507 11.64 23.88 9.99
CA LEU A 507 12.26 24.38 8.77
C LEU A 507 12.93 25.73 8.98
N GLY A 508 14.01 25.96 8.24
CA GLY A 508 14.77 27.18 8.19
C GLY A 508 14.93 27.74 6.77
N SER A 509 15.58 28.89 6.71
CA SER A 509 15.95 29.53 5.45
C SER A 509 16.91 28.64 4.65
N GLY A 510 16.59 28.45 3.36
CA GLY A 510 17.36 27.60 2.45
C GLY A 510 17.10 26.09 2.59
N ASP A 511 16.11 25.67 3.39
CA ASP A 511 15.69 24.27 3.48
C ASP A 511 14.96 23.81 2.21
N VAL A 512 14.51 24.76 1.40
CA VAL A 512 13.96 24.55 0.07
C VAL A 512 14.62 25.56 -0.87
N MET A 513 14.92 25.15 -2.11
CA MET A 513 15.51 26.03 -3.12
C MET A 513 14.71 25.99 -4.42
N VAL A 514 14.63 27.11 -5.14
CA VAL A 514 14.01 27.18 -6.48
C VAL A 514 15.03 26.69 -7.51
N ILE A 515 14.64 25.76 -8.39
CA ILE A 515 15.52 25.16 -9.41
C ILE A 515 15.05 25.38 -10.85
N LEU A 516 13.78 25.75 -11.04
CA LEU A 516 13.22 26.05 -12.36
C LEU A 516 12.08 27.06 -12.23
N VAL A 517 12.05 28.03 -13.13
CA VAL A 517 10.93 28.96 -13.32
C VAL A 517 10.66 29.11 -14.81
N ASN A 518 9.45 28.83 -15.25
CA ASN A 518 8.97 29.17 -16.59
C ASN A 518 7.79 30.13 -16.45
N SER A 519 7.92 31.36 -16.95
CA SER A 519 6.84 32.36 -16.97
C SER A 519 6.07 32.36 -18.30
N ASP A 520 6.56 31.61 -19.29
CA ASP A 520 5.78 31.32 -20.49
C ASP A 520 4.71 30.28 -20.19
N ASN A 521 3.46 30.65 -20.45
CA ASN A 521 2.29 29.82 -20.14
C ASN A 521 2.42 28.35 -20.63
N PRO A 522 2.11 27.36 -19.76
CA PRO A 522 1.70 27.53 -18.36
C PRO A 522 2.88 27.93 -17.46
N ASP A 523 2.59 28.77 -16.46
CA ASP A 523 3.54 29.15 -15.42
C ASP A 523 3.96 27.93 -14.60
N VAL A 524 5.26 27.70 -14.45
CA VAL A 524 5.82 26.57 -13.70
C VAL A 524 6.90 27.05 -12.76
N VAL A 525 6.84 26.59 -11.51
CA VAL A 525 7.91 26.78 -10.53
C VAL A 525 8.25 25.42 -9.95
N ALA A 526 9.51 25.02 -10.01
CA ALA A 526 10.00 23.80 -9.36
C ALA A 526 11.00 24.13 -8.25
N PHE A 527 10.91 23.35 -7.19
CA PHE A 527 11.69 23.42 -5.98
C PHE A 527 12.41 22.10 -5.73
N VAL A 528 13.47 22.16 -4.94
CA VAL A 528 14.09 20.99 -4.31
C VAL A 528 14.08 21.17 -2.80
N ALA A 529 13.64 20.13 -2.07
CA ALA A 529 13.79 20.08 -0.61
C ALA A 529 15.25 19.73 -0.27
N LEU A 530 15.93 20.56 0.52
CA LEU A 530 17.27 20.29 1.05
C LEU A 530 17.24 19.81 2.50
N SER A 531 16.07 19.71 3.10
CA SER A 531 15.81 19.14 4.43
C SER A 531 14.42 18.50 4.43
N ASP A 532 14.20 17.52 5.31
CA ASP A 532 12.91 16.84 5.39
C ASP A 532 11.81 17.81 5.83
N ILE A 533 10.72 17.86 5.07
CA ILE A 533 9.54 18.66 5.37
C ILE A 533 8.49 17.75 5.99
N SER A 534 8.13 18.01 7.24
CA SER A 534 7.12 17.21 7.95
C SER A 534 5.73 17.36 7.35
N GLU A 535 4.95 16.28 7.41
CA GLU A 535 3.54 16.28 7.00
C GLU A 535 2.71 17.35 7.72
N GLY A 536 1.66 17.86 7.07
CA GLY A 536 0.72 18.82 7.65
C GLY A 536 1.21 20.28 7.72
N ILE A 537 2.45 20.56 7.31
CA ILE A 537 2.95 21.95 7.19
C ILE A 537 2.25 22.65 6.02
N ASP A 538 1.85 23.91 6.24
CA ASP A 538 1.34 24.78 5.19
C ASP A 538 2.50 25.51 4.49
N LEU A 539 2.78 25.16 3.24
CA LEU A 539 3.72 25.87 2.38
C LEU A 539 2.99 26.91 1.54
N TYR A 540 3.47 28.14 1.53
CA TYR A 540 2.93 29.25 0.77
C TYR A 540 3.92 29.72 -0.29
N MET A 541 3.45 29.86 -1.53
CA MET A 541 4.20 30.45 -2.64
C MET A 541 3.49 31.72 -3.08
N THR A 542 4.24 32.81 -3.25
CA THR A 542 3.66 34.11 -3.64
C THR A 542 4.55 34.86 -4.61
N ASP A 543 3.91 35.60 -5.50
CA ASP A 543 4.50 36.62 -6.38
C ASP A 543 4.49 38.02 -5.74
N ASN A 544 3.72 38.20 -4.66
CA ASN A 544 3.70 39.43 -3.88
C ASN A 544 5.12 39.86 -3.42
N ALA A 545 5.45 41.12 -3.72
CA ALA A 545 6.71 41.70 -3.30
C ALA A 545 6.84 41.78 -1.76
N TRP A 546 8.01 41.42 -1.25
CA TRP A 546 8.40 41.62 0.14
C TRP A 546 8.98 43.03 0.35
N THR A 547 8.49 43.75 1.34
CA THR A 547 8.91 45.14 1.64
C THR A 547 10.10 45.25 2.60
N GLY A 548 10.53 44.12 3.17
CA GLY A 548 11.48 44.03 4.28
C GLY A 548 10.83 43.58 5.59
N SER A 549 9.52 43.78 5.76
CA SER A 549 8.77 43.37 6.96
C SER A 549 7.43 42.69 6.69
N THR A 550 6.82 42.94 5.54
CA THR A 550 5.52 42.37 5.15
C THR A 550 5.44 42.16 3.64
N PHE A 551 4.59 41.23 3.20
CA PHE A 551 4.19 41.12 1.80
C PHE A 551 3.26 42.26 1.42
N ARG A 552 3.39 42.75 0.19
CA ARG A 552 2.33 43.52 -0.46
C ARG A 552 1.14 42.59 -0.75
N MET A 553 -0.06 43.14 -0.89
CA MET A 553 -1.28 42.36 -1.17
C MET A 553 -1.85 42.71 -2.55
N ASN A 554 -0.99 42.86 -3.55
CA ASN A 554 -1.36 43.28 -4.90
C ASN A 554 -1.40 42.13 -5.91
N GLU A 555 -0.86 40.97 -5.54
CA GLU A 555 -0.74 39.77 -6.37
C GLU A 555 -1.23 38.53 -5.60
N GLY A 556 -0.83 37.34 -6.01
CA GLY A 556 -1.39 36.08 -5.56
C GLY A 556 -0.54 35.27 -4.59
N THR A 557 -1.20 34.35 -3.90
CA THR A 557 -0.58 33.37 -3.03
C THR A 557 -1.24 32.02 -3.26
N LYS A 558 -0.40 31.02 -3.50
CA LYS A 558 -0.78 29.60 -3.53
C LYS A 558 -0.35 28.94 -2.23
N LYS A 559 -1.10 27.91 -1.82
CA LYS A 559 -0.84 27.11 -0.63
C LYS A 559 -0.81 25.63 -0.98
N LEU A 560 0.19 24.91 -0.48
CA LEU A 560 0.28 23.46 -0.49
C LEU A 560 0.25 22.98 0.96
N ILE A 561 -0.59 21.99 1.27
CA ILE A 561 -0.54 21.27 2.54
C ILE A 561 0.38 20.08 2.31
N VAL A 562 1.46 19.96 3.08
CA VAL A 562 2.41 18.86 2.93
C VAL A 562 1.68 17.54 3.20
N PRO A 563 1.69 16.58 2.25
CA PRO A 563 0.92 15.34 2.35
C PRO A 563 1.45 14.44 3.47
N SER A 564 0.68 13.39 3.78
CA SER A 564 1.13 12.39 4.74
C SER A 564 2.42 11.72 4.28
N GLY A 565 3.34 11.46 5.21
CA GLY A 565 4.69 10.98 4.94
C GLY A 565 5.72 12.08 4.69
N GLY A 566 5.30 13.35 4.57
CA GLY A 566 6.21 14.49 4.40
C GLY A 566 6.84 14.59 3.01
N ILE A 567 7.78 15.52 2.84
CA ILE A 567 8.62 15.65 1.63
C ILE A 567 10.07 15.42 2.04
N PRO A 568 10.68 14.28 1.69
CA PRO A 568 12.07 13.98 2.04
C PRO A 568 13.07 14.92 1.38
N ALA A 569 14.22 15.13 2.02
CA ALA A 569 15.36 15.84 1.42
C ALA A 569 15.78 15.18 0.08
N GLY A 570 16.10 16.01 -0.90
CA GLY A 570 16.39 15.62 -2.28
C GLY A 570 15.17 15.60 -3.21
N THR A 571 13.95 15.65 -2.67
CA THR A 571 12.73 15.58 -3.49
C THR A 571 12.54 16.85 -4.31
N ILE A 572 12.26 16.69 -5.61
CA ILE A 572 11.84 17.77 -6.51
C ILE A 572 10.30 17.84 -6.50
N PHE A 573 9.76 19.03 -6.29
CA PHE A 573 8.31 19.28 -6.26
C PHE A 573 7.99 20.70 -6.73
N GLY A 574 6.73 21.04 -6.96
CA GLY A 574 6.37 22.43 -7.26
C GLY A 574 5.00 22.60 -7.86
N TYR A 575 4.84 23.60 -8.73
CA TYR A 575 3.56 24.13 -9.21
C TYR A 575 3.49 24.17 -10.75
N GLY A 576 2.31 23.90 -11.29
CA GLY A 576 1.94 24.26 -12.67
C GLY A 576 2.20 23.18 -13.74
N GLN A 577 2.60 21.97 -13.35
CA GLN A 577 2.85 20.87 -14.28
C GLN A 577 2.48 19.49 -13.69
N THR A 578 1.82 18.63 -14.48
CA THR A 578 1.31 17.32 -14.01
C THR A 578 2.38 16.27 -13.73
N ASP A 579 3.55 16.39 -14.37
CA ASP A 579 4.72 15.51 -14.22
C ASP A 579 5.67 15.98 -13.10
N LEU A 580 5.34 17.06 -12.41
CA LEU A 580 6.05 17.55 -11.23
C LEU A 580 5.30 17.10 -9.97
N SER A 581 6.01 16.54 -8.99
CA SER A 581 5.42 16.18 -7.70
C SER A 581 4.68 17.38 -7.09
N TYR A 582 3.42 17.15 -6.73
CA TYR A 582 2.51 18.15 -6.18
C TYR A 582 2.16 19.33 -7.11
N GLY A 583 2.45 19.21 -8.40
CA GLY A 583 2.23 20.26 -9.42
C GLY A 583 0.80 20.83 -9.49
N ASN A 584 -0.20 20.01 -9.17
CA ASN A 584 -1.62 20.37 -9.21
C ASN A 584 -2.26 20.54 -7.82
N ASP A 585 -1.51 20.31 -6.74
CA ASP A 585 -2.07 20.23 -5.38
C ASP A 585 -2.10 21.60 -4.67
N TRP A 586 -1.61 22.65 -5.34
CA TRP A 586 -1.59 24.00 -4.82
C TRP A 586 -2.96 24.68 -4.93
N VAL A 587 -3.54 25.02 -3.79
CA VAL A 587 -4.81 25.73 -3.68
C VAL A 587 -4.61 27.25 -3.60
N ASN A 588 -5.63 28.03 -3.96
CA ASN A 588 -5.57 29.49 -3.85
C ASN A 588 -5.68 29.93 -2.39
N ALA A 589 -4.71 30.72 -1.90
CA ALA A 589 -4.70 31.25 -0.54
C ALA A 589 -4.89 32.78 -0.48
N GLY A 590 -4.73 33.47 -1.61
CA GLY A 590 -4.98 34.91 -1.73
C GLY A 590 -4.73 35.39 -3.16
N GLY A 591 -5.44 36.43 -3.60
CA GLY A 591 -5.22 37.04 -4.92
C GLY A 591 -5.26 36.07 -6.11
N SER A 592 -4.50 36.41 -7.17
CA SER A 592 -4.31 35.60 -8.37
C SER A 592 -2.82 35.51 -8.67
N PHE A 593 -2.24 34.34 -8.46
CA PHE A 593 -0.81 34.09 -8.70
C PHE A 593 -0.59 33.91 -10.20
N ALA A 594 0.32 34.68 -10.79
CA ALA A 594 0.69 34.57 -12.20
C ALA A 594 2.10 35.14 -12.41
N LEU A 595 2.92 34.46 -13.21
CA LEU A 595 4.26 34.92 -13.53
C LEU A 595 4.27 35.76 -14.81
N SER A 596 4.93 36.91 -14.73
CA SER A 596 5.06 37.86 -15.82
C SER A 596 6.30 37.59 -16.67
N THR A 597 6.13 37.63 -18.00
CA THR A 597 7.24 37.69 -18.96
C THR A 597 7.95 39.06 -18.97
N SER A 598 7.53 40.00 -18.13
CA SER A 598 8.32 41.21 -17.81
C SER A 598 9.19 41.03 -16.55
N GLY A 599 9.27 39.80 -16.04
CA GLY A 599 9.98 39.40 -14.84
C GLY A 599 9.12 39.50 -13.58
N ASP A 600 9.38 38.59 -12.65
CA ASP A 600 8.68 38.45 -11.38
C ASP A 600 9.58 37.97 -10.25
N THR A 601 9.05 37.99 -9.03
CA THR A 601 9.70 37.40 -7.86
C THR A 601 8.86 36.27 -7.31
N VAL A 602 9.47 35.15 -6.96
CA VAL A 602 8.78 34.04 -6.30
C VAL A 602 9.38 33.85 -4.92
N ILE A 603 8.55 33.93 -3.88
CA ILE A 603 8.95 33.69 -2.50
C ILE A 603 8.16 32.50 -1.96
N LEU A 604 8.87 31.51 -1.44
CA LEU A 604 8.32 30.36 -0.73
C LEU A 604 8.52 30.54 0.77
N TYR A 605 7.45 30.44 1.54
CA TYR A 605 7.47 30.60 2.98
C TYR A 605 6.46 29.68 3.67
N CYS A 606 6.58 29.56 4.99
CA CYS A 606 5.61 28.94 5.87
C CYS A 606 5.42 29.81 7.12
N LEU A 607 4.48 29.44 7.99
CA LEU A 607 4.22 30.16 9.22
C LEU A 607 4.70 29.35 10.43
N SER A 608 5.38 30.00 11.37
CA SER A 608 5.68 29.40 12.69
C SER A 608 4.40 29.22 13.52
N ASP A 609 4.50 28.54 14.67
CA ASP A 609 3.38 28.44 15.63
C ASP A 609 2.90 29.81 16.14
N THR A 610 3.76 30.84 16.04
CA THR A 610 3.46 32.23 16.42
C THR A 610 2.97 33.08 15.25
N ASN A 611 2.70 32.49 14.08
CA ASN A 611 2.35 33.15 12.83
C ASN A 611 3.43 34.10 12.28
N ASP A 612 4.70 33.87 12.62
CA ASP A 612 5.81 34.58 12.01
C ASP A 612 6.19 33.93 10.67
N TYR A 613 6.60 34.75 9.70
CA TYR A 613 7.05 34.27 8.39
C TYR A 613 8.41 33.55 8.49
N VAL A 614 8.42 32.28 8.15
CA VAL A 614 9.65 31.50 7.93
C VAL A 614 9.88 31.42 6.42
N HIS A 615 10.80 32.26 5.92
CA HIS A 615 11.14 32.29 4.49
C HIS A 615 12.08 31.15 4.15
N LEU A 616 11.66 30.29 3.22
CA LEU A 616 12.38 29.07 2.83
C LEU A 616 13.23 29.30 1.59
N ALA A 617 12.64 29.87 0.53
CA ALA A 617 13.29 30.09 -0.75
C ALA A 617 12.85 31.43 -1.36
N ALA A 618 13.71 32.02 -2.19
CA ALA A 618 13.35 33.18 -3.00
C ALA A 618 14.08 33.18 -4.35
N PHE A 619 13.38 33.60 -5.39
CA PHE A 619 13.88 33.71 -6.76
C PHE A 619 13.44 35.04 -7.38
N SER A 620 14.31 35.67 -8.16
CA SER A 620 13.99 36.87 -8.93
C SER A 620 14.42 36.73 -10.39
N SER A 621 13.47 36.92 -11.31
CA SER A 621 13.73 37.06 -12.74
C SER A 621 13.80 38.53 -13.18
N THR A 622 14.09 39.48 -12.29
CA THR A 622 14.04 40.94 -12.62
C THR A 622 15.39 41.64 -12.48
N GLY A 623 16.43 40.91 -12.07
CA GLY A 623 17.82 41.38 -12.08
C GLY A 623 18.36 41.92 -10.77
N GLY A 624 17.67 41.66 -9.66
CA GLY A 624 18.19 41.90 -8.32
C GLY A 624 17.10 42.09 -7.28
N TRP A 625 17.55 42.20 -6.02
CA TRP A 625 16.68 42.48 -4.89
C TRP A 625 16.80 43.95 -4.50
N GLU A 626 15.67 44.58 -4.19
CA GLU A 626 15.61 45.95 -3.71
C GLU A 626 16.08 46.07 -2.25
N SER A 627 16.49 47.28 -1.85
CA SER A 627 16.81 47.55 -0.44
C SER A 627 15.54 47.46 0.41
N PRO A 628 15.57 46.80 1.59
CA PRO A 628 14.40 46.74 2.46
C PRO A 628 14.00 48.12 3.00
N GLY A 629 12.71 48.33 3.28
CA GLY A 629 12.16 49.58 3.83
C GLY A 629 11.99 50.76 2.85
N LEU A 630 12.10 50.54 1.53
CA LEU A 630 11.71 51.55 0.55
C LEU A 630 10.20 51.88 0.63
N PRO A 631 9.76 53.06 0.14
CA PRO A 631 8.33 53.35 -0.04
C PRO A 631 7.61 52.23 -0.80
N GLU A 632 6.40 51.87 -0.36
CA GLU A 632 5.67 50.72 -0.92
C GLU A 632 5.47 50.81 -2.45
N ALA A 633 5.35 52.01 -2.99
CA ALA A 633 5.21 52.26 -4.43
C ALA A 633 6.46 51.85 -5.26
N ASP A 634 7.62 51.70 -4.62
CA ASP A 634 8.88 51.35 -5.27
C ASP A 634 9.04 49.83 -5.45
N TYR A 635 8.36 49.03 -4.61
CA TYR A 635 8.25 47.57 -4.76
C TYR A 635 7.16 47.20 -5.77
N ARG A 636 7.37 47.50 -7.05
CA ARG A 636 6.39 47.28 -8.15
C ARG A 636 6.02 45.80 -8.33
N THR A 637 5.22 45.49 -9.36
CA THR A 637 4.80 44.12 -9.77
C THR A 637 5.93 43.22 -10.28
N SER A 638 7.17 43.53 -9.95
CA SER A 638 8.37 42.83 -10.43
C SER A 638 9.58 43.10 -9.52
N ASN A 639 9.42 43.89 -8.46
CA ASN A 639 10.53 44.32 -7.61
C ASN A 639 10.20 43.99 -6.15
N SER A 640 11.06 43.19 -5.53
CA SER A 640 10.94 42.78 -4.13
C SER A 640 12.26 43.01 -3.39
N ALA A 641 12.21 43.29 -2.10
CA ALA A 641 13.37 43.10 -1.23
C ALA A 641 13.60 41.61 -0.97
N LEU A 642 14.85 41.23 -0.71
CA LEU A 642 15.17 39.88 -0.24
C LEU A 642 14.85 39.79 1.27
N PRO A 643 14.09 38.78 1.74
CA PRO A 643 13.98 38.51 3.16
C PRO A 643 15.36 38.33 3.80
N SER A 644 15.63 39.03 4.90
CA SER A 644 16.98 39.08 5.49
C SER A 644 17.50 37.71 5.93
N SER A 645 16.60 36.79 6.31
CA SER A 645 16.93 35.41 6.67
C SER A 645 17.48 34.60 5.49
N LEU A 646 17.20 34.99 4.26
CA LEU A 646 17.67 34.34 3.04
C LEU A 646 18.99 34.93 2.49
N SER A 647 19.56 35.94 3.15
CA SER A 647 20.78 36.61 2.67
C SER A 647 22.03 35.72 2.65
N SER A 648 22.07 34.65 3.46
CA SER A 648 23.21 33.75 3.59
C SER A 648 23.09 32.43 2.81
N VAL A 649 21.95 32.16 2.17
CA VAL A 649 21.64 30.82 1.60
C VAL A 649 21.69 30.77 0.06
N GLY A 650 22.44 31.69 -0.56
CA GLY A 650 22.62 31.68 -2.01
C GLY A 650 21.30 31.84 -2.78
N THR A 651 20.59 32.95 -2.60
CA THR A 651 19.36 33.19 -3.38
C THR A 651 19.65 33.63 -4.81
N THR A 652 18.91 33.08 -5.76
CA THR A 652 19.17 33.28 -7.19
C THR A 652 18.45 34.53 -7.72
N ALA A 653 19.20 35.43 -8.33
CA ALA A 653 18.67 36.56 -9.10
C ALA A 653 19.31 36.57 -10.50
N LEU A 654 18.53 36.33 -11.56
CA LEU A 654 19.07 35.94 -12.87
C LEU A 654 19.14 37.04 -13.94
N GLY A 655 18.77 38.29 -13.63
CA GLY A 655 18.48 39.27 -14.68
C GLY A 655 17.07 39.06 -15.25
N HIS A 656 16.60 39.97 -16.11
CA HIS A 656 15.31 39.81 -16.77
C HIS A 656 15.29 38.60 -17.70
N VAL A 657 14.61 37.51 -17.29
CA VAL A 657 14.50 36.28 -18.09
C VAL A 657 13.17 35.55 -17.85
N ASP A 658 12.53 35.08 -18.92
CA ASP A 658 11.18 34.49 -18.82
C ASP A 658 11.22 33.05 -18.30
N ASN A 659 12.19 32.28 -18.80
CA ASN A 659 12.39 30.88 -18.46
C ASN A 659 13.83 30.66 -17.97
N SER A 660 13.98 29.92 -16.89
CA SER A 660 15.27 29.66 -16.25
C SER A 660 15.31 28.28 -15.61
N LYS A 661 16.45 27.61 -15.72
CA LYS A 661 16.69 26.29 -15.14
C LYS A 661 18.11 26.20 -14.59
N TYR A 662 18.24 25.63 -13.40
CA TYR A 662 19.52 25.25 -12.81
C TYR A 662 20.13 24.04 -13.56
N ASP A 663 21.41 24.13 -13.91
CA ASP A 663 22.20 23.11 -14.62
C ASP A 663 23.48 22.71 -13.88
N GLY A 664 23.63 23.13 -12.62
CA GLY A 664 24.76 22.73 -11.78
C GLY A 664 24.61 21.33 -11.18
N ASP A 665 25.48 21.02 -10.23
CA ASP A 665 25.50 19.72 -9.55
C ASP A 665 24.21 19.47 -8.75
N THR A 666 23.71 18.24 -8.83
CA THR A 666 22.50 17.77 -8.12
C THR A 666 22.83 16.83 -6.95
N PHE A 667 24.10 16.81 -6.54
CA PHE A 667 24.65 15.99 -5.46
C PHE A 667 25.57 16.84 -4.61
N GLY A 668 25.42 16.76 -3.28
CA GLY A 668 26.31 17.42 -2.33
C GLY A 668 25.64 17.65 -0.98
N THR A 669 26.35 18.31 -0.07
CA THR A 669 25.76 18.78 1.19
C THR A 669 24.75 19.91 0.93
N LYS A 670 23.87 20.16 1.90
CA LYS A 670 22.90 21.26 1.85
C LYS A 670 23.56 22.60 1.53
N GLU A 671 24.66 22.93 2.21
CA GLU A 671 25.36 24.20 2.03
C GLU A 671 26.01 24.32 0.64
N GLU A 672 26.54 23.23 0.09
CA GLU A 672 27.11 23.19 -1.26
C GLU A 672 26.02 23.40 -2.31
N LEU A 673 24.89 22.71 -2.17
CA LEU A 673 23.75 22.86 -3.08
C LEU A 673 23.13 24.26 -2.99
N GLN A 674 23.01 24.85 -1.80
CA GLN A 674 22.56 26.24 -1.63
C GLN A 674 23.48 27.22 -2.38
N GLN A 675 24.80 27.09 -2.23
CA GLN A 675 25.76 27.95 -2.92
C GLN A 675 25.73 27.75 -4.43
N ALA A 676 25.61 26.50 -4.89
CA ALA A 676 25.57 26.18 -6.31
C ALA A 676 24.27 26.71 -6.96
N ILE A 677 23.11 26.44 -6.38
CA ILE A 677 21.82 26.94 -6.88
C ILE A 677 21.77 28.48 -6.85
N GLY A 678 22.38 29.11 -5.85
CA GLY A 678 22.50 30.56 -5.78
C GLY A 678 23.41 31.21 -6.80
N ASN A 679 24.30 30.45 -7.42
CA ASN A 679 25.23 30.98 -8.40
C ASN A 679 24.55 31.10 -9.77
N SER A 680 24.36 32.34 -10.24
CA SER A 680 23.73 32.62 -11.52
C SER A 680 24.45 32.05 -12.75
N ASP A 681 25.72 31.68 -12.62
CA ASP A 681 26.52 31.07 -13.68
C ASP A 681 26.11 29.61 -13.98
N TYR A 682 25.41 28.95 -13.04
CA TYR A 682 24.90 27.59 -13.19
C TYR A 682 23.46 27.53 -13.68
N TRP A 683 22.97 28.59 -14.33
CA TRP A 683 21.60 28.66 -14.82
C TRP A 683 21.54 28.91 -16.33
N SER A 684 20.83 28.04 -17.04
CA SER A 684 20.36 28.33 -18.39
C SER A 684 19.17 29.28 -18.36
N LYS A 685 19.12 30.16 -19.35
CA LYS A 685 18.14 31.27 -19.43
C LYS A 685 17.61 31.38 -20.85
N SER A 686 16.31 31.63 -21.00
CA SER A 686 15.68 31.81 -22.30
C SER A 686 14.41 32.65 -22.20
N ASN A 687 14.23 33.58 -23.15
CA ASN A 687 13.02 34.40 -23.29
C ASN A 687 12.03 33.84 -24.33
N SER A 688 12.24 32.60 -24.78
CA SER A 688 11.42 32.01 -25.84
C SER A 688 11.26 30.50 -25.75
N GLU A 689 12.23 29.82 -25.15
CA GLU A 689 12.24 28.37 -24.99
C GLU A 689 12.01 28.02 -23.53
N ARG A 690 10.98 27.22 -23.27
CA ARG A 690 10.67 26.70 -21.93
C ARG A 690 11.60 25.55 -21.61
N PHE A 691 12.05 25.49 -20.36
CA PHE A 691 12.85 24.35 -19.89
C PHE A 691 11.95 23.22 -19.39
N SER A 692 12.30 21.98 -19.71
CA SER A 692 11.57 20.79 -19.26
C SER A 692 12.08 20.31 -17.90
N ILE A 693 11.15 19.98 -17.00
CA ILE A 693 11.47 19.38 -15.71
C ILE A 693 12.13 18.00 -15.84
N SER A 694 11.83 17.26 -16.92
CA SER A 694 12.41 15.93 -17.22
C SER A 694 13.93 15.95 -17.42
N SER A 695 14.52 17.15 -17.52
CA SER A 695 15.98 17.32 -17.63
C SER A 695 16.71 17.28 -16.28
N PHE A 696 15.99 17.25 -15.15
CA PHE A 696 16.55 16.89 -13.86
C PHE A 696 16.48 15.36 -13.67
N ALA A 697 17.45 14.79 -12.95
CA ALA A 697 17.25 13.46 -12.38
C ALA A 697 15.99 13.49 -11.48
N SER A 698 15.32 12.34 -11.27
CA SER A 698 14.09 12.26 -10.49
C SER A 698 14.20 12.81 -9.05
N SER A 699 15.41 13.05 -8.55
CA SER A 699 15.71 13.71 -7.28
C SER A 699 17.14 14.29 -7.26
N PHE A 700 17.40 15.18 -6.30
CA PHE A 700 18.74 15.54 -5.86
C PHE A 700 19.21 14.54 -4.78
N THR A 701 20.52 14.40 -4.61
CA THR A 701 21.10 13.65 -3.49
C THR A 701 21.69 14.64 -2.49
N VAL A 702 21.03 14.79 -1.35
CA VAL A 702 21.50 15.65 -0.26
C VAL A 702 22.26 14.79 0.73
N GLU A 703 23.57 15.02 0.85
CA GLU A 703 24.39 14.27 1.81
C GLU A 703 24.05 14.68 3.25
N PRO A 704 23.93 13.72 4.19
CA PRO A 704 23.86 14.04 5.60
C PRO A 704 25.18 14.66 6.06
N VAL A 705 25.09 15.72 6.87
CA VAL A 705 26.25 16.41 7.46
C VAL A 705 26.85 15.62 8.62
#